data_AF-A0A3E2HQK3-F1
#
_entry.id   AF-A0A3E2HQK3-F1
#
_cell.length_a   1.000
_cell.length_b   1.000
_cell.length_c   1.000
_cell.angle_alpha   90.00
_cell.angle_beta   90.00
_cell.angle_gamma   90.00
#
_symmetry.space_group_name_H-M   'P 1'
#
loop_
_entity.id
_entity.type
_entity.pdbx_description
1 polymer ?
#
loop_
_entity_poly.entity_id
_entity_poly.type
_entity_poly.pdbx_seq_one_letter_code
_entity_poly.pdbx_strand_id
1 'polypeptide(L)'
;MRLLNTDSLEVEQFDDGKIPLYAILSHTWDNEEVTLQDMEGTLVPNKKGYEKVKRCSAVAMANGYKYVWIDTCCIDKTSSAELSEAINSMYRWYQDAEICYAYLADVPSKSFTDSRWFTRGWTLQELIAPSTVIFFDAEWKQLGTKIDLQQDISNCTGIPLSVFSDDNDLEMYSVAQRMSWAAKRTTSRTEDLAYCLLGIFGLNMPLIYGERETAFIRLQEEIMRLSEDHSLFAWKSPNDRGGLLATSPAAFINSGNIVQSSPFGTFNSPLTVSSRGIHLELRFIGIGHPGLGLAVLHCEESGKEDKPIAIYVKDLFLTMEQFERVRSEQFEWVDLRKIRPSQYPVRRICVRTGRMAYSRKPKHRGKLDSTSLDIYSSLMNFKSPTILLLVGAESGLQDIVWIALTQSDVKINFQDEFGQTALLRAARGGYKTIVMMLLAQSNINVDLKDNDNRTPLWWAAGEGHEAIVRLLLDKGANNEFGHTPLVQAARNGHTVVVQLLLDNGANIESKDEYGQTPLALAARKGYKAVVQLLLDKGANTESKDVHGQTPLWWAARMGREAVVRLLLDKGANTESKDVHGQTPLWCAARMGHEAIVQLLLDKGANIESEDNNRFPSMPLSLANKYGHRDVVQLLQSRQGHQH
;
A
#
# COMPACT_ATOMS: atom_id res chain seq x y z
N MET A 1 -26.96 34.94 -21.58
CA MET A 1 -27.74 33.77 -22.05
C MET A 1 -28.43 34.08 -23.38
N ARG A 2 -28.56 33.10 -24.29
CA ARG A 2 -29.36 33.24 -25.52
C ARG A 2 -30.68 32.48 -25.37
N LEU A 3 -31.79 33.07 -25.82
CA LEU A 3 -33.13 32.47 -25.75
C LEU A 3 -33.81 32.55 -27.12
N LEU A 4 -34.66 31.58 -27.41
CA LEU A 4 -35.47 31.55 -28.63
C LEU A 4 -36.81 32.23 -28.38
N ASN A 5 -37.17 33.22 -29.20
CA ASN A 5 -38.48 33.86 -29.16
C ASN A 5 -39.56 32.89 -29.69
N THR A 6 -40.64 32.71 -28.94
CA THR A 6 -41.67 31.72 -29.30
C THR A 6 -42.53 32.13 -30.49
N ASP A 7 -42.63 33.44 -30.79
CA ASP A 7 -43.36 34.00 -31.93
C ASP A 7 -42.51 33.98 -33.21
N SER A 8 -41.33 34.62 -33.16
CA SER A 8 -40.48 34.82 -34.35
C SER A 8 -39.56 33.64 -34.65
N LEU A 9 -39.29 32.77 -33.67
CA LEU A 9 -38.26 31.73 -33.72
C LEU A 9 -36.85 32.29 -33.99
N GLU A 10 -36.62 33.55 -33.64
CA GLU A 10 -35.30 34.17 -33.68
C GLU A 10 -34.61 34.03 -32.31
N VAL A 11 -33.29 33.88 -32.34
CA VAL A 11 -32.46 33.78 -31.12
C VAL A 11 -32.09 35.19 -30.67
N GLU A 12 -32.47 35.55 -29.44
CA GLU A 12 -32.17 36.82 -28.80
C GLU A 12 -31.14 36.62 -27.67
N GLN A 13 -30.21 37.57 -27.50
CA GLN A 13 -29.18 37.53 -26.45
C GLN A 13 -29.54 38.45 -25.28
N PHE A 14 -29.36 37.94 -24.06
CA PHE A 14 -29.66 38.63 -22.81
C PHE A 14 -28.45 38.61 -21.87
N ASP A 15 -28.26 39.73 -21.16
CA ASP A 15 -27.28 39.86 -20.08
C ASP A 15 -27.81 39.23 -18.77
N ASP A 16 -26.92 38.74 -17.92
CA ASP A 16 -27.25 37.94 -16.71
C ASP A 16 -28.21 38.63 -15.72
N GLY A 17 -28.29 39.95 -15.70
CA GLY A 17 -29.20 40.72 -14.83
C GLY A 17 -30.59 41.00 -15.41
N LYS A 18 -30.88 40.58 -16.65
CA LYS A 18 -32.10 40.93 -17.39
C LYS A 18 -32.67 39.73 -18.15
N ILE A 19 -32.48 38.52 -17.65
CA ILE A 19 -33.02 37.31 -18.28
C ILE A 19 -34.54 37.31 -18.07
N PRO A 20 -35.36 37.32 -19.14
CA PRO A 20 -36.82 37.26 -19.03
C PRO A 20 -37.25 35.86 -18.58
N LEU A 21 -38.51 35.69 -18.13
CA LEU A 21 -39.06 34.37 -17.86
C LEU A 21 -39.03 33.49 -19.12
N TYR A 22 -38.59 32.25 -18.97
CA TYR A 22 -38.45 31.31 -20.08
C TYR A 22 -38.84 29.88 -19.69
N ALA A 23 -39.27 29.12 -20.69
CA ALA A 23 -39.41 27.67 -20.61
C ALA A 23 -38.14 26.97 -21.13
N ILE A 24 -37.90 25.72 -20.76
CA ILE A 24 -36.83 24.90 -21.33
C ILE A 24 -37.39 23.68 -22.05
N LEU A 25 -36.80 23.32 -23.19
CA LEU A 25 -36.97 22.00 -23.80
C LEU A 25 -35.86 21.04 -23.36
N SER A 26 -36.25 19.97 -22.68
CA SER A 26 -35.43 18.78 -22.48
C SER A 26 -35.82 17.73 -23.51
N HIS A 27 -34.86 17.26 -24.32
CA HIS A 27 -35.18 16.31 -25.39
C HIS A 27 -34.03 15.39 -25.77
N THR A 28 -34.32 14.52 -26.74
CA THR A 28 -33.29 13.83 -27.50
C THR A 28 -33.52 14.07 -28.99
N TRP A 29 -32.46 14.41 -29.71
CA TRP A 29 -32.49 14.44 -31.17
C TRP A 29 -32.55 13.02 -31.74
N ASP A 30 -33.29 12.86 -32.82
CA ASP A 30 -33.25 11.65 -33.65
C ASP A 30 -32.20 11.84 -34.74
N ASN A 31 -32.60 12.00 -36.02
CA ASN A 31 -31.65 12.07 -37.13
C ASN A 31 -31.26 13.49 -37.57
N GLU A 32 -31.95 14.53 -37.09
CA GLU A 32 -31.81 15.90 -37.59
C GLU A 32 -31.78 16.91 -36.45
N GLU A 33 -30.60 17.06 -35.83
CA GLU A 33 -30.31 18.10 -34.83
C GLU A 33 -30.34 19.50 -35.47
N VAL A 34 -31.00 20.44 -34.78
CA VAL A 34 -31.04 21.86 -35.13
C VAL A 34 -30.03 22.58 -34.26
N THR A 35 -29.05 23.20 -34.91
CA THR A 35 -27.95 23.93 -34.27
C THR A 35 -28.23 25.44 -34.26
N LEU A 36 -27.49 26.19 -33.45
CA LEU A 36 -27.50 27.65 -33.51
C LEU A 36 -27.28 28.18 -34.93
N GLN A 37 -26.31 27.62 -35.65
CA GLN A 37 -26.01 28.05 -37.02
C GLN A 37 -27.18 27.81 -37.99
N ASP A 38 -27.98 26.78 -37.73
CA ASP A 38 -29.22 26.54 -38.48
C ASP A 38 -30.30 27.58 -38.16
N MET A 39 -30.33 28.10 -36.93
CA MET A 39 -31.28 29.13 -36.48
C MET A 39 -30.90 30.53 -36.96
N GLU A 40 -29.59 30.83 -37.05
CA GLU A 40 -29.06 32.10 -37.55
C GLU A 40 -28.91 32.13 -39.08
N GLY A 41 -29.02 30.96 -39.74
CA GLY A 41 -28.90 30.81 -41.19
C GLY A 41 -30.12 31.30 -41.97
N THR A 42 -29.90 31.80 -43.19
CA THR A 42 -30.97 32.27 -44.10
C THR A 42 -31.75 31.14 -44.78
N LEU A 43 -31.31 29.89 -44.66
CA LEU A 43 -31.96 28.71 -45.20
C LEU A 43 -32.68 27.97 -44.08
N VAL A 44 -34.01 28.13 -44.00
CA VAL A 44 -34.86 27.32 -43.12
C VAL A 44 -34.68 25.85 -43.53
N PRO A 45 -34.00 25.01 -42.74
CA PRO A 45 -33.72 23.67 -43.22
C PRO A 45 -35.03 22.90 -43.21
N ASN A 46 -35.28 22.07 -44.24
CA ASN A 46 -36.30 21.01 -44.25
C ASN A 46 -36.00 19.90 -43.21
N LYS A 47 -35.37 20.25 -42.08
CA LYS A 47 -35.08 19.36 -40.97
C LYS A 47 -36.37 19.16 -40.16
N LYS A 48 -36.78 17.91 -40.00
CA LYS A 48 -37.80 17.45 -39.05
C LYS A 48 -37.55 17.96 -37.63
N GLY A 49 -36.30 18.21 -37.26
CA GLY A 49 -35.97 18.83 -35.98
C GLY A 49 -36.57 20.22 -35.78
N TYR A 50 -36.76 21.00 -36.84
CA TYR A 50 -37.38 22.34 -36.78
C TYR A 50 -38.86 22.26 -36.38
N GLU A 51 -39.55 21.17 -36.74
CA GLU A 51 -40.93 20.94 -36.34
C GLU A 51 -41.05 20.73 -34.82
N LYS A 52 -40.05 20.08 -34.21
CA LYS A 52 -39.96 19.92 -32.75
C LYS A 52 -39.79 21.27 -32.05
N VAL A 53 -38.93 22.14 -32.59
CA VAL A 53 -38.71 23.50 -32.09
C VAL A 53 -40.02 24.31 -32.17
N LYS A 54 -40.69 24.32 -33.33
CA LYS A 54 -42.00 24.98 -33.51
C LYS A 54 -43.05 24.51 -32.51
N ARG A 55 -43.18 23.20 -32.34
CA ARG A 55 -44.16 22.60 -31.42
C ARG A 55 -43.86 23.00 -29.98
N CYS A 56 -42.57 22.97 -29.58
CA CYS A 56 -42.16 23.45 -28.27
C CYS A 56 -42.52 24.92 -28.05
N SER A 57 -42.19 25.79 -29.01
CA SER A 57 -42.52 27.22 -28.95
C SER A 57 -44.02 27.48 -28.87
N ALA A 58 -44.83 26.73 -29.62
CA ALA A 58 -46.29 26.83 -29.56
C ALA A 58 -46.84 26.41 -28.19
N VAL A 59 -46.29 25.34 -27.58
CA VAL A 59 -46.66 24.90 -26.22
C VAL A 59 -46.22 25.92 -25.18
N ALA A 60 -45.01 26.48 -25.30
CA ALA A 60 -44.51 27.52 -24.41
C ALA A 60 -45.38 28.78 -24.48
N MET A 61 -45.72 29.23 -25.68
CA MET A 61 -46.59 30.38 -25.92
C MET A 61 -48.01 30.17 -25.37
N ALA A 62 -48.58 28.98 -25.58
CA ALA A 62 -49.89 28.64 -25.02
C ALA A 62 -49.92 28.65 -23.48
N ASN A 63 -48.76 28.37 -22.85
CA ASN A 63 -48.58 28.45 -21.41
C ASN A 63 -48.09 29.84 -20.92
N GLY A 64 -48.04 30.85 -21.80
CA GLY A 64 -47.72 32.23 -21.45
C GLY A 64 -46.24 32.61 -21.49
N TYR A 65 -45.37 31.75 -22.02
CA TYR A 65 -43.92 32.01 -22.12
C TYR A 65 -43.55 32.58 -23.48
N LYS A 66 -42.94 33.78 -23.47
CA LYS A 66 -42.44 34.45 -24.68
C LYS A 66 -41.12 33.86 -25.19
N TYR A 67 -40.37 33.21 -24.30
CA TYR A 67 -39.03 32.69 -24.61
C TYR A 67 -38.91 31.22 -24.22
N VAL A 68 -38.18 30.47 -25.02
CA VAL A 68 -37.79 29.09 -24.75
C VAL A 68 -36.29 28.93 -24.91
N TRP A 69 -35.68 28.11 -24.05
CA TRP A 69 -34.27 27.74 -24.19
C TRP A 69 -34.16 26.29 -24.66
N ILE A 70 -33.36 26.09 -25.71
CA ILE A 70 -33.07 24.78 -26.28
C ILE A 70 -31.55 24.71 -26.46
N ASP A 71 -30.90 23.81 -25.74
CA ASP A 71 -29.44 23.66 -25.65
C ASP A 71 -28.72 23.81 -27.01
N THR A 72 -29.18 23.06 -27.99
CA THR A 72 -28.58 22.96 -29.32
C THR A 72 -28.81 24.19 -30.20
N CYS A 73 -29.88 24.94 -29.94
CA CYS A 73 -30.23 26.16 -30.66
C CYS A 73 -29.70 27.43 -29.99
N CYS A 74 -29.43 27.38 -28.68
CA CYS A 74 -29.07 28.54 -27.87
C CYS A 74 -27.60 28.55 -27.42
N ILE A 75 -26.84 27.47 -27.63
CA ILE A 75 -25.41 27.39 -27.32
C ILE A 75 -24.60 27.27 -28.61
N ASP A 76 -23.55 28.07 -28.77
CA ASP A 76 -22.54 27.85 -29.78
C ASP A 76 -21.58 26.74 -29.34
N LYS A 77 -21.89 25.51 -29.75
CA LYS A 77 -21.04 24.33 -29.47
C LYS A 77 -19.69 24.37 -30.19
N THR A 78 -19.47 25.29 -31.14
CA THR A 78 -18.19 25.43 -31.85
C THR A 78 -17.18 26.28 -31.07
N SER A 79 -17.68 27.18 -30.21
CA SER A 79 -16.87 27.96 -29.28
C SER A 79 -16.56 27.13 -28.03
N SER A 80 -15.29 26.80 -27.81
CA SER A 80 -14.90 26.08 -26.59
C SER A 80 -15.13 26.90 -25.32
N ALA A 81 -14.98 28.23 -25.39
CA ALA A 81 -15.22 29.10 -24.24
C ALA A 81 -16.70 29.06 -23.84
N GLU A 82 -17.59 29.22 -24.82
CA GLU A 82 -19.03 29.21 -24.56
C GLU A 82 -19.53 27.83 -24.14
N LEU A 83 -19.02 26.76 -24.77
CA LEU A 83 -19.35 25.40 -24.37
C LEU A 83 -18.94 25.13 -22.92
N SER A 84 -17.77 25.61 -22.49
CA SER A 84 -17.32 25.49 -21.10
C SER A 84 -18.25 26.23 -20.14
N GLU A 85 -18.63 27.46 -20.49
CA GLU A 85 -19.54 28.27 -19.67
C GLU A 85 -20.92 27.63 -19.59
N ALA A 86 -21.45 27.17 -20.73
CA ALA A 86 -22.73 26.51 -20.81
C ALA A 86 -22.78 25.23 -19.97
N ILE A 87 -21.76 24.39 -20.04
CA ILE A 87 -21.70 23.15 -19.25
C ILE A 87 -21.73 23.44 -17.74
N ASN A 88 -21.00 24.46 -17.28
CA ASN A 88 -20.95 24.83 -15.86
C ASN A 88 -22.21 25.58 -15.39
N SER A 89 -22.87 26.31 -16.27
CA SER A 89 -24.10 27.07 -15.96
C SER A 89 -25.39 26.28 -16.19
N MET A 90 -25.33 25.13 -16.87
CA MET A 90 -26.52 24.39 -17.34
C MET A 90 -27.49 24.08 -16.19
N TYR A 91 -26.99 23.54 -15.08
CA TYR A 91 -27.83 23.20 -13.93
C TYR A 91 -28.57 24.43 -13.40
N ARG A 92 -27.88 25.56 -13.28
CA ARG A 92 -28.47 26.83 -12.85
C ARG A 92 -29.52 27.32 -13.84
N TRP A 93 -29.27 27.21 -15.14
CA TRP A 93 -30.28 27.57 -16.15
C TRP A 93 -31.54 26.71 -16.05
N TYR A 94 -31.42 25.42 -15.73
CA TYR A 94 -32.59 24.58 -15.46
C TYR A 94 -33.29 24.92 -14.15
N GLN A 95 -32.54 25.32 -13.12
CA GLN A 95 -33.09 25.75 -11.84
C GLN A 95 -33.84 27.08 -11.93
N ASP A 96 -33.31 28.04 -12.69
CA ASP A 96 -33.89 29.37 -12.90
C ASP A 96 -35.10 29.34 -13.88
N ALA A 97 -35.30 28.23 -14.60
CA ALA A 97 -36.44 28.05 -15.49
C ALA A 97 -37.72 27.74 -14.71
N GLU A 98 -38.80 28.43 -15.03
CA GLU A 98 -40.14 28.20 -14.43
C GLU A 98 -40.67 26.80 -14.78
N ILE A 99 -40.38 26.33 -16.00
CA ILE A 99 -40.90 25.07 -16.50
C ILE A 99 -39.94 24.37 -17.47
N CYS A 100 -39.82 23.07 -17.32
CA CYS A 100 -39.10 22.19 -18.23
C CYS A 100 -40.08 21.26 -18.96
N TYR A 101 -40.05 21.28 -20.29
CA TYR A 101 -40.81 20.37 -21.14
C TYR A 101 -39.91 19.20 -21.53
N ALA A 102 -40.19 18.01 -21.00
CA ALA A 102 -39.46 16.79 -21.32
C ALA A 102 -40.14 16.04 -22.47
N TYR A 103 -39.51 16.02 -23.63
CA TYR A 103 -40.03 15.36 -24.84
C TYR A 103 -39.47 13.94 -25.01
N LEU A 104 -40.36 12.95 -24.90
CA LEU A 104 -40.03 11.52 -24.97
C LEU A 104 -40.39 10.98 -26.36
N ALA A 105 -39.41 11.05 -27.27
CA ALA A 105 -39.57 10.65 -28.67
C ALA A 105 -39.93 9.16 -28.88
N ASP A 106 -39.72 8.30 -27.88
CA ASP A 106 -39.99 6.87 -27.95
C ASP A 106 -41.28 6.44 -27.22
N VAL A 107 -42.03 7.38 -26.63
CA VAL A 107 -43.37 7.13 -26.08
C VAL A 107 -44.41 7.61 -27.10
N PRO A 108 -45.50 6.87 -27.38
CA PRO A 108 -46.01 5.67 -26.69
C PRO A 108 -45.47 4.34 -27.23
N SER A 109 -44.51 4.34 -28.16
CA SER A 109 -43.95 3.09 -28.71
C SER A 109 -43.34 2.19 -27.63
N LYS A 110 -42.88 2.79 -26.54
CA LYS A 110 -42.46 2.17 -25.28
C LYS A 110 -43.29 2.72 -24.12
N SER A 111 -43.21 2.02 -22.99
CA SER A 111 -43.72 2.54 -21.72
C SER A 111 -42.93 3.78 -21.29
N PHE A 112 -43.54 4.64 -20.47
CA PHE A 112 -42.90 5.81 -19.90
C PHE A 112 -41.58 5.47 -19.18
N THR A 113 -41.59 4.42 -18.35
CA THR A 113 -40.44 3.99 -17.55
C THR A 113 -39.30 3.42 -18.39
N ASP A 114 -39.59 2.92 -19.60
CA ASP A 114 -38.61 2.34 -20.53
C ASP A 114 -38.06 3.36 -21.53
N SER A 115 -38.42 4.64 -21.39
CA SER A 115 -37.94 5.68 -22.29
C SER A 115 -36.43 5.85 -22.20
N ARG A 116 -35.79 5.99 -23.36
CA ARG A 116 -34.36 6.32 -23.48
C ARG A 116 -34.01 7.65 -22.82
N TRP A 117 -34.99 8.53 -22.59
CA TRP A 117 -34.78 9.82 -21.94
C TRP A 117 -34.17 9.66 -20.54
N PHE A 118 -34.65 8.69 -19.74
CA PHE A 118 -34.15 8.43 -18.39
C PHE A 118 -32.74 7.84 -18.34
N THR A 119 -32.26 7.26 -19.45
CA THR A 119 -30.93 6.62 -19.54
C THR A 119 -29.92 7.48 -20.27
N ARG A 120 -30.28 8.64 -20.82
CA ARG A 120 -29.32 9.60 -21.40
C ARG A 120 -28.60 10.35 -20.28
N GLY A 121 -27.31 10.64 -20.41
CA GLY A 121 -26.56 11.36 -19.37
C GLY A 121 -27.23 12.67 -18.93
N TRP A 122 -27.30 13.64 -19.84
CA TRP A 122 -27.63 15.04 -19.52
C TRP A 122 -28.96 15.25 -18.83
N THR A 123 -29.95 14.40 -19.15
CA THR A 123 -31.33 14.49 -18.62
C THR A 123 -31.42 14.30 -17.11
N LEU A 124 -30.33 13.95 -16.42
CA LEU A 124 -30.30 13.90 -14.95
C LEU A 124 -30.48 15.28 -14.33
N GLN A 125 -29.71 16.24 -14.82
CA GLN A 125 -29.79 17.63 -14.35
C GLN A 125 -31.11 18.25 -14.78
N GLU A 126 -31.58 17.89 -15.98
CA GLU A 126 -32.83 18.37 -16.58
C GLU A 126 -34.07 17.85 -15.83
N LEU A 127 -33.94 16.73 -15.11
CA LEU A 127 -34.97 16.16 -14.24
C LEU A 127 -34.97 16.78 -12.83
N ILE A 128 -33.78 16.97 -12.25
CA ILE A 128 -33.62 17.33 -10.83
C ILE A 128 -33.68 18.85 -10.63
N ALA A 129 -33.03 19.64 -11.49
CA ALA A 129 -32.86 21.07 -11.27
C ALA A 129 -34.16 21.90 -11.37
N PRO A 130 -35.06 21.68 -12.36
CA PRO A 130 -36.27 22.48 -12.48
C PRO A 130 -37.27 22.18 -11.37
N SER A 131 -37.98 23.21 -10.89
CA SER A 131 -39.11 23.05 -9.97
C SER A 131 -40.22 22.22 -10.62
N THR A 132 -40.58 22.54 -11.86
CA THR A 132 -41.66 21.89 -12.62
C THR A 132 -41.14 21.23 -13.90
N VAL A 133 -41.47 19.95 -14.10
CA VAL A 133 -41.24 19.24 -15.36
C VAL A 133 -42.56 18.67 -15.88
N ILE A 134 -42.89 18.91 -17.14
CA ILE A 134 -44.02 18.29 -17.84
C ILE A 134 -43.51 17.34 -18.90
N PHE A 135 -43.99 16.10 -18.88
CA PHE A 135 -43.61 15.07 -19.84
C PHE A 135 -44.58 15.03 -21.02
N PHE A 136 -44.03 14.98 -22.22
CA PHE A 136 -44.77 14.83 -23.48
C PHE A 136 -44.31 13.59 -24.24
N ASP A 137 -45.26 12.90 -24.86
CA ASP A 137 -44.94 11.82 -25.80
C ASP A 137 -44.54 12.35 -27.20
N ALA A 138 -44.27 11.43 -28.13
CA ALA A 138 -43.85 11.76 -29.49
C ALA A 138 -44.89 12.60 -30.26
N GLU A 139 -46.17 12.54 -29.89
CA GLU A 139 -47.28 13.27 -30.48
C GLU A 139 -47.58 14.61 -29.78
N TRP A 140 -46.74 15.01 -28.81
CA TRP A 140 -46.93 16.19 -27.95
C TRP A 140 -48.17 16.11 -27.06
N LYS A 141 -48.60 14.90 -26.69
CA LYS A 141 -49.63 14.71 -25.68
C LYS A 141 -48.98 14.70 -24.29
N GLN A 142 -49.56 15.48 -23.38
CA GLN A 142 -49.11 15.54 -21.99
C GLN A 142 -49.35 14.19 -21.28
N LEU A 143 -48.28 13.63 -20.72
CA LEU A 143 -48.29 12.38 -19.97
C LEU A 143 -48.52 12.62 -18.46
N GLY A 144 -48.01 13.72 -17.94
CA GLY A 144 -48.09 14.09 -16.52
C GLY A 144 -46.95 15.03 -16.12
N THR A 145 -46.98 15.49 -14.88
CA THR A 145 -45.89 16.30 -14.29
C THR A 145 -44.88 15.43 -13.52
N LYS A 146 -43.74 16.02 -13.14
CA LYS A 146 -42.76 15.43 -12.21
C LYS A 146 -43.41 14.88 -10.94
N ILE A 147 -44.38 15.61 -10.40
CA ILE A 147 -45.09 15.25 -9.16
C ILE A 147 -46.07 14.11 -9.41
N ASP A 148 -46.83 14.16 -10.52
CA ASP A 148 -47.79 13.10 -10.87
C ASP A 148 -47.11 11.74 -11.08
N LEU A 149 -45.92 11.76 -11.69
CA LEU A 149 -45.18 10.57 -12.12
C LEU A 149 -44.01 10.23 -11.19
N GLN A 150 -43.91 10.86 -10.01
CA GLN A 150 -42.75 10.75 -9.11
C GLN A 150 -42.41 9.29 -8.73
N GLN A 151 -43.41 8.43 -8.55
CA GLN A 151 -43.21 7.03 -8.19
C GLN A 151 -42.57 6.24 -9.33
N ASP A 152 -43.05 6.44 -10.56
CA ASP A 152 -42.50 5.79 -11.75
C ASP A 152 -41.09 6.29 -12.05
N ILE A 153 -40.85 7.60 -11.88
CA ILE A 153 -39.53 8.22 -12.02
C ILE A 153 -38.57 7.65 -10.97
N SER A 154 -39.00 7.57 -9.71
CA SER A 154 -38.20 7.00 -8.62
C SER A 154 -37.83 5.54 -8.89
N ASN A 155 -38.78 4.73 -9.38
CA ASN A 155 -38.56 3.32 -9.71
C ASN A 155 -37.54 3.14 -10.85
N CYS A 156 -37.59 3.97 -11.91
CA CYS A 156 -36.70 3.81 -13.06
C CYS A 156 -35.30 4.42 -12.83
N THR A 157 -35.21 5.55 -12.11
CA THR A 157 -33.96 6.29 -11.88
C THR A 157 -33.24 5.92 -10.57
N GLY A 158 -33.96 5.43 -9.56
CA GLY A 158 -33.43 5.25 -8.20
C GLY A 158 -33.33 6.53 -7.38
N ILE A 159 -33.88 7.65 -7.86
CA ILE A 159 -33.90 8.92 -7.13
C ILE A 159 -35.03 8.87 -6.08
N PRO A 160 -34.78 9.20 -4.80
CA PRO A 160 -35.80 9.23 -3.76
C PRO A 160 -36.90 10.27 -4.04
N LEU A 161 -38.14 9.96 -3.65
CA LEU A 161 -39.29 10.86 -3.83
C LEU A 161 -39.09 12.24 -3.19
N SER A 162 -38.38 12.29 -2.06
CA SER A 162 -38.06 13.51 -1.34
C SER A 162 -37.21 14.51 -2.13
N VAL A 163 -36.48 14.07 -3.17
CA VAL A 163 -35.75 14.96 -4.09
C VAL A 163 -36.71 15.76 -4.99
N PHE A 164 -37.92 15.25 -5.22
CA PHE A 164 -38.91 15.89 -6.10
C PHE A 164 -39.86 16.84 -5.35
N SER A 165 -39.76 16.91 -4.03
CA SER A 165 -40.52 17.83 -3.18
C SER A 165 -39.98 19.26 -3.23
N ASP A 166 -40.79 20.24 -2.82
CA ASP A 166 -40.41 21.67 -2.83
C ASP A 166 -39.23 22.02 -1.90
N ASP A 167 -38.93 21.18 -0.91
CA ASP A 167 -37.83 21.33 0.06
C ASP A 167 -36.57 20.55 -0.39
N ASN A 168 -36.19 20.70 -1.66
CA ASN A 168 -35.13 19.93 -2.32
C ASN A 168 -33.73 20.31 -1.81
N ASP A 169 -33.32 19.72 -0.69
CA ASP A 169 -31.95 19.82 -0.19
C ASP A 169 -31.12 18.60 -0.64
N LEU A 170 -30.43 18.75 -1.76
CA LEU A 170 -29.51 17.73 -2.29
C LEU A 170 -28.33 17.45 -1.34
N GLU A 171 -28.01 18.35 -0.41
CA GLU A 171 -26.91 18.18 0.55
C GLU A 171 -27.24 17.14 1.62
N MET A 172 -28.53 16.83 1.85
CA MET A 172 -28.96 15.76 2.76
C MET A 172 -28.56 14.36 2.26
N TYR A 173 -28.27 14.20 0.98
CA TYR A 173 -27.89 12.92 0.38
C TYR A 173 -26.38 12.77 0.28
N SER A 174 -25.91 11.56 0.62
CA SER A 174 -24.50 11.22 0.50
C SER A 174 -24.03 11.32 -0.95
N VAL A 175 -22.73 11.51 -1.12
CA VAL A 175 -22.06 11.49 -2.43
C VAL A 175 -22.35 10.17 -3.14
N ALA A 176 -22.32 9.04 -2.44
CA ALA A 176 -22.62 7.73 -3.02
C ALA A 176 -24.05 7.63 -3.58
N GLN A 177 -25.04 8.21 -2.89
CA GLN A 177 -26.43 8.23 -3.35
C GLN A 177 -26.56 9.07 -4.61
N ARG A 178 -26.02 10.29 -4.60
CA ARG A 178 -26.04 11.19 -5.75
C ARG A 178 -25.32 10.61 -6.97
N MET A 179 -24.19 9.93 -6.76
CA MET A 179 -23.48 9.20 -7.82
C MET A 179 -24.30 8.05 -8.41
N SER A 180 -25.08 7.34 -7.57
CA SER A 180 -25.90 6.20 -8.01
C SER A 180 -26.99 6.60 -9.02
N TRP A 181 -27.50 7.83 -8.97
CA TRP A 181 -28.51 8.35 -9.89
C TRP A 181 -28.02 8.47 -11.34
N ALA A 182 -26.69 8.51 -11.53
CA ALA A 182 -26.05 8.47 -12.84
C ALA A 182 -25.61 7.05 -13.27
N ALA A 183 -25.74 6.03 -12.43
CA ALA A 183 -25.12 4.73 -12.64
C ALA A 183 -25.67 3.95 -13.86
N LYS A 184 -26.94 4.15 -14.20
CA LYS A 184 -27.59 3.52 -15.37
C LYS A 184 -27.54 4.39 -16.63
N ARG A 185 -26.89 5.56 -16.56
CA ARG A 185 -26.88 6.52 -17.67
C ARG A 185 -25.82 6.18 -18.71
N THR A 186 -26.12 6.56 -19.93
CA THR A 186 -25.35 6.29 -21.15
C THR A 186 -25.15 7.59 -21.91
N THR A 187 -23.96 7.74 -22.48
CA THR A 187 -23.56 8.96 -23.20
C THR A 187 -22.74 8.59 -24.42
N SER A 188 -22.71 9.48 -25.41
CA SER A 188 -21.88 9.32 -26.61
C SER A 188 -20.41 9.50 -26.29
N ARG A 189 -20.07 10.47 -25.42
CA ARG A 189 -18.72 10.70 -24.90
C ARG A 189 -18.66 10.26 -23.45
N THR A 190 -17.60 9.55 -23.07
CA THR A 190 -17.41 9.05 -21.70
C THR A 190 -17.40 10.16 -20.65
N GLU A 191 -16.87 11.32 -21.02
CA GLU A 191 -16.71 12.50 -20.17
C GLU A 191 -18.05 13.16 -19.83
N ASP A 192 -19.06 12.99 -20.69
CA ASP A 192 -20.39 13.53 -20.43
C ASP A 192 -21.00 12.92 -19.15
N LEU A 193 -20.65 11.68 -18.78
CA LEU A 193 -21.09 11.09 -17.51
C LEU A 193 -20.61 11.89 -16.29
N ALA A 194 -19.45 12.54 -16.39
CA ALA A 194 -18.94 13.41 -15.33
C ALA A 194 -19.67 14.76 -15.35
N TYR A 195 -19.92 15.33 -16.52
CA TYR A 195 -20.66 16.60 -16.65
C TYR A 195 -22.09 16.52 -16.13
N CYS A 196 -22.75 15.37 -16.26
CA CYS A 196 -24.10 15.14 -15.75
C CYS A 196 -24.24 15.27 -14.24
N LEU A 197 -23.12 15.25 -13.51
CA LEU A 197 -23.06 15.32 -12.06
C LEU A 197 -22.58 16.67 -11.55
N LEU A 198 -22.06 17.56 -12.41
CA LEU A 198 -21.50 18.85 -11.99
C LEU A 198 -22.49 19.65 -11.14
N GLY A 199 -23.69 19.90 -11.68
CA GLY A 199 -24.70 20.68 -10.99
C GLY A 199 -25.25 20.04 -9.74
N ILE A 200 -25.33 18.70 -9.70
CA ILE A 200 -25.79 17.93 -8.54
C ILE A 200 -24.82 18.08 -7.35
N PHE A 201 -23.55 18.37 -7.63
CA PHE A 201 -22.52 18.65 -6.64
C PHE A 201 -22.13 20.13 -6.55
N GLY A 202 -22.80 21.03 -7.29
CA GLY A 202 -22.49 22.47 -7.30
C GLY A 202 -21.06 22.79 -7.79
N LEU A 203 -20.52 21.98 -8.71
CA LEU A 203 -19.13 22.09 -9.15
C LEU A 203 -18.97 22.99 -10.37
N ASN A 204 -17.83 23.69 -10.41
CA ASN A 204 -17.35 24.39 -11.59
C ASN A 204 -15.97 23.84 -11.99
N MET A 205 -15.87 23.32 -13.21
CA MET A 205 -14.64 22.74 -13.75
C MET A 205 -14.31 23.27 -15.15
N PRO A 206 -13.02 23.47 -15.49
CA PRO A 206 -12.58 23.62 -16.87
C PRO A 206 -13.01 22.42 -17.73
N LEU A 207 -13.18 22.63 -19.04
CA LEU A 207 -13.47 21.55 -20.00
C LEU A 207 -12.52 20.35 -19.83
N ILE A 208 -13.12 19.16 -19.71
CA ILE A 208 -12.46 17.86 -19.55
C ILE A 208 -12.57 16.97 -20.79
N TYR A 209 -12.96 17.50 -21.95
CA TYR A 209 -13.04 16.69 -23.17
C TYR A 209 -11.65 16.17 -23.60
N GLY A 210 -11.57 14.88 -23.91
CA GLY A 210 -10.32 14.20 -24.26
C GLY A 210 -9.69 13.42 -23.09
N GLU A 211 -10.20 13.61 -21.87
CA GLU A 211 -9.73 12.93 -20.66
C GLU A 211 -10.30 11.50 -20.49
N ARG A 212 -11.37 11.13 -21.22
CA ARG A 212 -12.01 9.79 -21.13
C ARG A 212 -12.33 9.39 -19.68
N GLU A 213 -11.85 8.23 -19.21
CA GLU A 213 -12.07 7.72 -17.85
C GLU A 213 -11.47 8.65 -16.77
N THR A 214 -10.47 9.48 -17.09
CA THR A 214 -9.87 10.40 -16.11
C THR A 214 -10.77 11.60 -15.79
N ALA A 215 -11.72 11.92 -16.68
CA ALA A 215 -12.73 12.96 -16.45
C ALA A 215 -13.53 12.69 -15.17
N PHE A 216 -13.95 11.43 -14.97
CA PHE A 216 -14.72 11.03 -13.80
C PHE A 216 -13.87 10.96 -12.52
N ILE A 217 -12.58 10.63 -12.66
CA ILE A 217 -11.62 10.72 -11.54
C ILE A 217 -11.46 12.18 -11.10
N ARG A 218 -11.28 13.09 -12.06
CA ARG A 218 -11.14 14.54 -11.81
C ARG A 218 -12.39 15.14 -11.16
N LEU A 219 -13.59 14.73 -11.60
CA LEU A 219 -14.85 15.09 -10.93
C LEU A 219 -14.80 14.74 -9.44
N GLN A 220 -14.42 13.50 -9.10
CA GLN A 220 -14.34 13.07 -7.70
C GLN A 220 -13.26 13.83 -6.92
N GLU A 221 -12.15 14.19 -7.55
CA GLU A 221 -11.11 15.04 -6.92
C GLU A 221 -11.64 16.44 -6.60
N GLU A 222 -12.50 17.03 -7.44
CA GLU A 222 -13.14 18.31 -7.14
C GLU A 222 -14.20 18.19 -6.04
N ILE A 223 -15.00 17.10 -6.03
CA ILE A 223 -15.94 16.82 -4.94
C ILE A 223 -15.22 16.77 -3.60
N MET A 224 -14.06 16.12 -3.54
CA MET A 224 -13.24 16.04 -2.32
C MET A 224 -12.69 17.37 -1.83
N ARG A 225 -12.68 18.42 -2.67
CA ARG A 225 -12.31 19.78 -2.22
C ARG A 225 -13.45 20.51 -1.51
N LEU A 226 -14.69 20.08 -1.75
CA LEU A 226 -15.90 20.69 -1.19
C LEU A 226 -16.57 19.82 -0.12
N SER A 227 -16.32 18.51 -0.12
CA SER A 227 -16.98 17.54 0.74
C SER A 227 -16.00 16.56 1.37
N GLU A 228 -16.22 16.25 2.65
CA GLU A 228 -15.50 15.23 3.41
C GLU A 228 -16.25 13.88 3.47
N ASP A 229 -17.25 13.68 2.61
CA ASP A 229 -18.09 12.49 2.65
C ASP A 229 -17.35 11.24 2.14
N HIS A 230 -17.04 10.34 3.09
CA HIS A 230 -16.36 9.06 2.83
C HIS A 230 -17.20 8.08 2.00
N SER A 231 -18.51 8.29 1.84
CA SER A 231 -19.38 7.47 0.98
C SER A 231 -18.89 7.45 -0.47
N LEU A 232 -18.16 8.49 -0.91
CA LEU A 232 -17.47 8.55 -2.19
C LEU A 232 -16.61 7.31 -2.48
N PHE A 233 -16.03 6.69 -1.45
CA PHE A 233 -15.18 5.52 -1.61
C PHE A 233 -15.96 4.19 -1.57
N ALA A 234 -17.25 4.21 -1.25
CA ALA A 234 -18.12 3.04 -1.09
C ALA A 234 -18.76 2.58 -2.41
N TRP A 235 -17.95 2.40 -3.45
CA TRP A 235 -18.33 1.85 -4.74
C TRP A 235 -17.85 0.41 -4.94
N LYS A 236 -18.43 -0.32 -5.90
CA LYS A 236 -18.05 -1.68 -6.27
C LYS A 236 -17.84 -1.80 -7.78
N SER A 237 -16.65 -2.23 -8.21
CA SER A 237 -16.34 -2.45 -9.62
C SER A 237 -15.16 -3.41 -9.81
N PRO A 238 -15.17 -4.27 -10.85
CA PRO A 238 -14.01 -5.07 -11.23
C PRO A 238 -12.90 -4.23 -11.88
N ASN A 239 -13.17 -2.96 -12.21
CA ASN A 239 -12.19 -2.03 -12.76
C ASN A 239 -11.55 -1.21 -11.63
N ASP A 240 -10.31 -1.52 -11.29
CA ASP A 240 -9.51 -0.92 -10.21
C ASP A 240 -8.56 0.19 -10.70
N ARG A 241 -8.62 0.58 -11.98
CA ARG A 241 -7.70 1.57 -12.58
C ARG A 241 -7.71 2.93 -11.89
N GLY A 242 -8.81 3.33 -11.26
CA GLY A 242 -8.89 4.59 -10.52
C GLY A 242 -8.23 4.54 -9.13
N GLY A 243 -7.74 3.36 -8.71
CA GLY A 243 -7.22 3.14 -7.37
C GLY A 243 -8.35 3.24 -6.34
N LEU A 244 -8.30 4.27 -5.49
CA LEU A 244 -9.36 4.55 -4.53
C LEU A 244 -10.64 5.11 -5.17
N LEU A 245 -10.50 5.86 -6.26
CA LEU A 245 -11.60 6.54 -6.97
C LEU A 245 -12.20 5.63 -8.04
N ALA A 246 -13.50 5.79 -8.29
CA ALA A 246 -14.19 5.03 -9.34
C ALA A 246 -13.83 5.59 -10.73
N THR A 247 -13.97 4.77 -11.76
CA THR A 247 -13.75 5.19 -13.17
C THR A 247 -15.04 5.56 -13.90
N SER A 248 -16.20 5.26 -13.31
CA SER A 248 -17.52 5.54 -13.88
C SER A 248 -18.60 5.52 -12.79
N PRO A 249 -19.71 6.28 -12.95
CA PRO A 249 -20.89 6.21 -12.08
C PRO A 249 -21.47 4.80 -11.93
N ALA A 250 -21.28 3.91 -12.93
CA ALA A 250 -21.77 2.54 -12.88
C ALA A 250 -21.26 1.75 -11.65
N ALA A 251 -20.12 2.14 -11.09
CA ALA A 251 -19.57 1.55 -9.86
C ALA A 251 -20.44 1.80 -8.61
N PHE A 252 -21.33 2.81 -8.66
CA PHE A 252 -22.24 3.20 -7.58
C PHE A 252 -23.66 2.66 -7.73
N ILE A 253 -23.92 1.78 -8.70
CA ILE A 253 -25.29 1.29 -9.00
C ILE A 253 -26.01 0.68 -7.78
N ASN A 254 -25.26 0.09 -6.85
CA ASN A 254 -25.78 -0.52 -5.62
C ASN A 254 -25.48 0.32 -4.36
N SER A 255 -25.23 1.62 -4.55
CA SER A 255 -24.83 2.54 -3.47
C SER A 255 -25.93 3.55 -3.10
N GLY A 256 -27.14 3.42 -3.66
CA GLY A 256 -28.27 4.33 -3.42
C GLY A 256 -28.84 4.34 -1.99
N ASN A 257 -28.47 3.35 -1.17
CA ASN A 257 -28.85 3.28 0.25
C ASN A 257 -27.68 3.60 1.19
N ILE A 258 -26.51 4.00 0.67
CA ILE A 258 -25.35 4.30 1.52
C ILE A 258 -25.48 5.72 2.04
N VAL A 259 -25.57 5.89 3.35
CA VAL A 259 -25.74 7.18 4.01
C VAL A 259 -24.48 7.55 4.76
N GLN A 260 -24.24 8.85 4.92
CA GLN A 260 -23.17 9.33 5.79
C GLN A 260 -23.48 8.93 7.23
N SER A 261 -22.49 8.41 7.94
CA SER A 261 -22.64 8.03 9.33
C SER A 261 -21.38 8.40 10.08
N SER A 262 -21.55 8.98 11.27
CA SER A 262 -20.45 9.34 12.16
C SER A 262 -20.48 8.46 13.42
N PRO A 263 -20.33 7.13 13.31
CA PRO A 263 -20.43 6.22 14.46
C PRO A 263 -19.33 6.46 15.50
N PHE A 264 -18.33 7.28 15.17
CA PHE A 264 -17.17 7.59 16.01
C PHE A 264 -17.08 9.07 16.41
N GLY A 265 -18.09 9.89 16.11
CA GLY A 265 -18.07 11.36 16.28
C GLY A 265 -17.46 12.11 15.08
N THR A 266 -17.39 13.44 15.16
CA THR A 266 -16.81 14.31 14.11
C THR A 266 -15.28 14.25 14.14
N PHE A 267 -14.67 13.78 13.05
CA PHE A 267 -13.23 13.87 12.84
C PHE A 267 -12.92 15.12 12.02
N ASN A 268 -12.13 16.04 12.58
CA ASN A 268 -11.75 17.33 11.98
C ASN A 268 -10.53 17.24 11.05
N SER A 269 -10.28 16.09 10.43
CA SER A 269 -9.09 15.89 9.59
C SER A 269 -9.48 15.89 8.12
N PRO A 270 -9.09 16.94 7.36
CA PRO A 270 -9.54 17.09 5.99
C PRO A 270 -8.96 16.03 5.05
N LEU A 271 -9.77 15.59 4.10
CA LEU A 271 -9.33 14.77 2.97
C LEU A 271 -8.27 15.56 2.17
N THR A 272 -7.04 15.03 2.08
CA THR A 272 -5.95 15.73 1.37
C THR A 272 -5.41 14.89 0.22
N VAL A 273 -5.40 15.47 -0.97
CA VAL A 273 -4.85 14.85 -2.19
C VAL A 273 -3.40 15.30 -2.38
N SER A 274 -2.51 14.36 -2.69
CA SER A 274 -1.10 14.62 -2.99
C SER A 274 -0.65 13.86 -4.23
N SER A 275 0.57 14.11 -4.69
CA SER A 275 1.20 13.33 -5.76
C SER A 275 1.38 11.84 -5.41
N ARG A 276 1.37 11.47 -4.12
CA ARG A 276 1.51 10.08 -3.66
C ARG A 276 0.18 9.32 -3.62
N GLY A 277 -0.93 10.03 -3.48
CA GLY A 277 -2.25 9.45 -3.28
C GLY A 277 -3.16 10.33 -2.42
N ILE A 278 -4.27 9.74 -2.00
CA ILE A 278 -5.28 10.34 -1.14
C ILE A 278 -4.96 9.99 0.31
N HIS A 279 -4.79 11.01 1.15
CA HIS A 279 -4.58 10.81 2.58
C HIS A 279 -5.92 10.83 3.31
N LEU A 280 -6.14 9.80 4.11
CA LEU A 280 -7.35 9.58 4.90
C LEU A 280 -6.95 9.32 6.34
N GLU A 281 -7.74 9.81 7.29
CA GLU A 281 -7.64 9.40 8.68
C GLU A 281 -8.83 8.49 9.00
N LEU A 282 -8.58 7.18 9.04
CA LEU A 282 -9.63 6.16 9.17
C LEU A 282 -9.28 5.16 10.25
N ARG A 283 -10.32 4.51 10.79
CA ARG A 283 -10.15 3.31 11.60
C ARG A 283 -9.63 2.18 10.72
N PHE A 284 -8.56 1.52 11.15
CA PHE A 284 -7.89 0.48 10.37
C PHE A 284 -7.84 -0.84 11.12
N ILE A 285 -8.27 -1.93 10.48
CA ILE A 285 -8.25 -3.28 11.03
C ILE A 285 -7.34 -4.16 10.17
N GLY A 286 -6.27 -4.69 10.75
CA GLY A 286 -5.46 -5.72 10.10
C GLY A 286 -6.23 -7.01 9.94
N ILE A 287 -6.18 -7.60 8.75
CA ILE A 287 -6.80 -8.90 8.49
C ILE A 287 -5.82 -9.77 7.74
N GLY A 288 -5.89 -11.08 7.97
CA GLY A 288 -5.36 -11.96 6.95
C GLY A 288 -3.85 -11.93 6.80
N HIS A 289 -3.51 -11.66 5.55
CA HIS A 289 -2.16 -11.63 5.01
C HIS A 289 -1.40 -10.35 5.36
N PRO A 290 -0.06 -10.39 5.26
CA PRO A 290 0.80 -9.22 5.37
C PRO A 290 0.30 -8.06 4.51
N GLY A 291 0.19 -6.90 5.14
CA GLY A 291 -0.20 -5.66 4.47
C GLY A 291 -1.71 -5.49 4.29
N LEU A 292 -2.52 -6.54 4.42
CA LEU A 292 -3.95 -6.48 4.13
C LEU A 292 -4.74 -5.94 5.33
N GLY A 293 -5.62 -4.97 5.08
CA GLY A 293 -6.48 -4.43 6.10
C GLY A 293 -7.82 -3.97 5.58
N LEU A 294 -8.70 -3.67 6.52
CA LEU A 294 -9.98 -3.01 6.30
C LEU A 294 -9.84 -1.56 6.78
N ALA A 295 -10.06 -0.61 5.86
CA ALA A 295 -10.21 0.79 6.20
C ALA A 295 -11.72 1.09 6.35
N VAL A 296 -12.14 1.39 7.58
CA VAL A 296 -13.56 1.62 7.91
C VAL A 296 -13.92 3.05 7.55
N LEU A 297 -14.88 3.21 6.66
CA LEU A 297 -15.41 4.48 6.16
C LEU A 297 -16.45 5.05 7.12
N HIS A 298 -16.68 6.36 7.05
CA HIS A 298 -17.72 7.07 7.82
C HIS A 298 -19.04 7.06 7.04
N CYS A 299 -19.50 5.86 6.70
CA CYS A 299 -20.75 5.64 5.99
C CYS A 299 -21.29 4.24 6.31
N GLU A 300 -22.61 4.11 6.29
CA GLU A 300 -23.30 2.85 6.51
C GLU A 300 -24.42 2.64 5.49
N GLU A 301 -24.97 1.44 5.44
CA GLU A 301 -26.14 1.16 4.62
C GLU A 301 -27.41 1.43 5.43
N SER A 302 -28.33 2.22 4.87
CA SER A 302 -29.62 2.53 5.50
C SER A 302 -30.35 1.26 5.92
N GLY A 303 -30.75 1.19 7.19
CA GLY A 303 -31.37 -0.01 7.80
C GLY A 303 -30.39 -1.01 8.42
N LYS A 304 -29.07 -0.78 8.35
CA LYS A 304 -28.03 -1.57 9.04
C LYS A 304 -27.25 -0.72 10.04
N GLU A 305 -27.96 -0.16 11.02
CA GLU A 305 -27.36 0.65 12.08
C GLU A 305 -26.19 -0.07 12.79
N ASP A 306 -25.16 0.70 13.16
CA ASP A 306 -23.93 0.25 13.83
C ASP A 306 -23.03 -0.69 13.00
N LYS A 307 -23.20 -0.69 11.67
CA LYS A 307 -22.37 -1.49 10.76
C LYS A 307 -21.76 -0.62 9.67
N PRO A 308 -20.71 0.17 10.00
CA PRO A 308 -20.01 0.96 9.00
C PRO A 308 -19.41 0.07 7.91
N ILE A 309 -19.33 0.65 6.72
CA ILE A 309 -18.73 0.03 5.54
C ILE A 309 -17.21 0.12 5.65
N ALA A 310 -16.51 -0.97 5.33
CA ALA A 310 -15.06 -0.98 5.24
C ALA A 310 -14.57 -1.49 3.89
N ILE A 311 -13.56 -0.81 3.35
CA ILE A 311 -12.92 -1.18 2.10
C ILE A 311 -11.62 -1.94 2.34
N TYR A 312 -11.31 -2.85 1.43
CA TYR A 312 -10.06 -3.59 1.47
C TYR A 312 -8.91 -2.74 0.95
N VAL A 313 -7.86 -2.62 1.75
CA VAL A 313 -6.63 -1.93 1.39
C VAL A 313 -5.43 -2.81 1.68
N LYS A 314 -4.37 -2.69 0.88
CA LYS A 314 -3.14 -3.46 1.05
C LYS A 314 -1.92 -2.58 0.99
N ASP A 315 -1.08 -2.70 2.01
CA ASP A 315 0.26 -2.15 2.03
C ASP A 315 1.25 -3.16 1.43
N LEU A 316 1.84 -2.81 0.30
CA LEU A 316 2.81 -3.66 -0.40
C LEU A 316 4.21 -3.62 0.22
N PHE A 317 4.51 -2.56 0.97
CA PHE A 317 5.83 -2.30 1.56
C PHE A 317 5.87 -2.58 3.07
N LEU A 318 4.71 -2.85 3.67
CA LEU A 318 4.55 -3.18 5.09
C LEU A 318 5.01 -2.04 6.02
N THR A 319 4.86 -0.79 5.58
CA THR A 319 5.22 0.42 6.31
C THR A 319 4.13 0.93 7.24
N MET A 320 2.89 0.46 7.08
CA MET A 320 1.66 0.99 7.68
C MET A 320 1.29 2.41 7.22
N GLU A 321 1.90 2.93 6.14
CA GLU A 321 1.68 4.29 5.66
C GLU A 321 1.05 4.36 4.27
N GLN A 322 1.52 3.50 3.35
CA GLN A 322 1.12 3.54 1.94
C GLN A 322 0.33 2.29 1.56
N PHE A 323 -0.87 2.51 1.02
CA PHE A 323 -1.82 1.47 0.73
C PHE A 323 -2.32 1.56 -0.72
N GLU A 324 -2.76 0.44 -1.24
CA GLU A 324 -3.50 0.35 -2.49
C GLU A 324 -4.88 -0.27 -2.20
N ARG A 325 -5.93 0.26 -2.82
CA ARG A 325 -7.25 -0.38 -2.74
C ARG A 325 -7.18 -1.72 -3.46
N VAL A 326 -7.65 -2.77 -2.82
CA VAL A 326 -7.73 -4.13 -3.38
C VAL A 326 -9.15 -4.66 -3.25
N ARG A 327 -9.49 -5.75 -3.96
CA ARG A 327 -10.83 -6.37 -3.91
C ARG A 327 -11.97 -5.37 -4.14
N SER A 328 -11.83 -4.50 -5.14
CA SER A 328 -12.77 -3.41 -5.42
C SER A 328 -14.15 -3.89 -5.85
N GLU A 329 -14.34 -5.18 -6.12
CA GLU A 329 -15.63 -5.82 -6.37
C GLU A 329 -16.55 -5.89 -5.13
N GLN A 330 -16.01 -5.70 -3.92
CA GLN A 330 -16.75 -5.80 -2.67
C GLN A 330 -16.23 -4.86 -1.57
N PHE A 331 -17.05 -4.65 -0.55
CA PHE A 331 -16.71 -4.02 0.72
C PHE A 331 -17.41 -4.81 1.84
N GLU A 332 -16.96 -4.64 3.08
CA GLU A 332 -17.50 -5.38 4.23
C GLU A 332 -18.32 -4.47 5.16
N TRP A 333 -19.24 -5.07 5.90
CA TRP A 333 -19.93 -4.41 7.02
C TRP A 333 -19.25 -4.83 8.32
N VAL A 334 -18.67 -3.87 9.04
CA VAL A 334 -17.93 -4.13 10.25
C VAL A 334 -18.83 -3.95 11.46
N ASP A 335 -19.07 -5.03 12.21
CA ASP A 335 -19.82 -4.98 13.46
C ASP A 335 -18.90 -4.56 14.61
N LEU A 336 -18.90 -3.26 14.92
CA LEU A 336 -18.02 -2.66 15.93
C LEU A 336 -18.28 -3.19 17.34
N ARG A 337 -19.48 -3.72 17.62
CA ARG A 337 -19.85 -4.25 18.94
C ARG A 337 -19.07 -5.52 19.28
N LYS A 338 -18.54 -6.22 18.27
CA LYS A 338 -17.76 -7.45 18.41
C LYS A 338 -16.26 -7.22 18.53
N ILE A 339 -15.80 -5.98 18.31
CA ILE A 339 -14.39 -5.65 18.15
C ILE A 339 -13.98 -4.66 19.25
N ARG A 340 -12.82 -4.88 19.87
CA ARG A 340 -12.29 -3.96 20.89
C ARG A 340 -11.75 -2.68 20.23
N PRO A 341 -11.89 -1.49 20.84
CA PRO A 341 -11.34 -0.25 20.28
C PRO A 341 -9.85 -0.29 19.92
N SER A 342 -9.05 -1.10 20.64
CA SER A 342 -7.62 -1.26 20.36
C SER A 342 -7.33 -2.00 19.05
N GLN A 343 -8.30 -2.77 18.52
CA GLN A 343 -8.15 -3.55 17.29
C GLN A 343 -8.45 -2.74 16.02
N TYR A 344 -9.07 -1.57 16.16
CA TYR A 344 -9.32 -0.62 15.08
C TYR A 344 -8.83 0.77 15.49
N PRO A 345 -7.52 0.99 15.65
CA PRO A 345 -7.03 2.34 15.93
C PRO A 345 -7.27 3.26 14.73
N VAL A 346 -7.37 4.55 15.03
CA VAL A 346 -7.33 5.60 14.01
C VAL A 346 -5.93 5.63 13.42
N ARG A 347 -5.82 5.63 12.10
CA ARG A 347 -4.55 5.74 11.38
C ARG A 347 -4.68 6.71 10.22
N ARG A 348 -3.63 7.50 10.02
CA ARG A 348 -3.45 8.28 8.80
C ARG A 348 -2.84 7.38 7.74
N ILE A 349 -3.62 7.06 6.72
CA ILE A 349 -3.20 6.20 5.60
C ILE A 349 -3.15 7.01 4.32
N CYS A 350 -2.20 6.68 3.44
CA CYS A 350 -2.14 7.21 2.09
C CYS A 350 -2.54 6.11 1.11
N VAL A 351 -3.70 6.24 0.46
CA VAL A 351 -4.14 5.29 -0.57
C VAL A 351 -3.73 5.82 -1.94
N ARG A 352 -2.90 5.06 -2.66
CA ARG A 352 -2.37 5.47 -3.97
C ARG A 352 -3.51 5.62 -4.98
N THR A 353 -3.47 6.70 -5.74
CA THR A 353 -4.36 6.91 -6.88
C THR A 353 -3.79 6.21 -8.11
N GLY A 354 -4.64 5.59 -8.93
CA GLY A 354 -4.22 4.75 -10.06
C GLY A 354 -3.73 5.53 -11.30
N ARG A 355 -2.91 6.58 -11.12
CA ARG A 355 -2.37 7.36 -12.26
C ARG A 355 -1.18 6.70 -12.96
N MET A 356 -0.90 5.42 -12.76
CA MET A 356 0.23 4.73 -13.40
C MET A 356 -0.18 3.59 -14.33
N ALA A 357 0.42 3.62 -15.52
CA ALA A 357 0.22 2.70 -16.64
C ALA A 357 0.33 1.22 -16.25
N TYR A 358 -0.56 0.40 -16.84
CA TYR A 358 -0.49 -1.06 -17.02
C TYR A 358 0.56 -1.77 -16.16
N SER A 359 0.32 -1.87 -14.85
CA SER A 359 1.02 -2.88 -14.04
C SER A 359 0.36 -4.23 -14.34
N ARG A 360 1.13 -5.17 -14.90
CA ARG A 360 0.69 -6.56 -15.08
C ARG A 360 0.13 -7.07 -13.75
N LYS A 361 -1.13 -7.50 -13.75
CA LYS A 361 -1.76 -8.19 -12.62
C LYS A 361 -0.80 -9.24 -12.05
N PRO A 362 -0.40 -9.17 -10.76
CA PRO A 362 0.16 -10.33 -10.10
C PRO A 362 -0.92 -11.42 -10.14
N LYS A 363 -0.58 -12.59 -10.71
CA LYS A 363 -1.43 -13.78 -10.61
C LYS A 363 -1.44 -14.26 -9.16
N HIS A 364 -2.24 -13.64 -8.31
CA HIS A 364 -2.63 -14.22 -7.03
C HIS A 364 -4.15 -14.23 -6.92
N ARG A 365 -4.77 -15.21 -7.60
CA ARG A 365 -6.12 -15.68 -7.24
C ARG A 365 -5.97 -16.60 -6.04
N GLY A 366 -5.85 -16.01 -4.85
CA GLY A 366 -6.23 -16.68 -3.62
C GLY A 366 -7.61 -16.16 -3.24
N LYS A 367 -8.66 -16.96 -3.46
CA LYS A 367 -9.92 -16.75 -2.73
C LYS A 367 -9.55 -16.92 -1.25
N LEU A 368 -9.59 -15.84 -0.46
CA LEU A 368 -9.81 -16.03 0.97
C LEU A 368 -11.29 -16.36 1.09
N ASP A 369 -11.58 -17.61 1.38
CA ASP A 369 -12.93 -18.03 1.73
C ASP A 369 -13.35 -17.33 3.03
N SER A 370 -14.66 -17.12 3.20
CA SER A 370 -15.27 -16.54 4.40
C SER A 370 -14.84 -17.21 5.70
N THR A 371 -14.39 -18.47 5.63
CA THR A 371 -13.76 -19.25 6.71
C THR A 371 -12.50 -18.60 7.29
N SER A 372 -11.80 -17.74 6.55
CA SER A 372 -10.63 -17.04 7.08
C SER A 372 -11.01 -15.98 8.11
N LEU A 373 -12.10 -15.24 7.94
CA LEU A 373 -12.57 -14.24 8.94
C LEU A 373 -12.89 -14.90 10.30
N ASP A 374 -13.44 -16.12 10.30
CA ASP A 374 -13.79 -16.86 11.52
C ASP A 374 -12.55 -17.33 12.30
N ILE A 375 -11.50 -17.78 11.59
CA ILE A 375 -10.19 -18.09 12.21
C ILE A 375 -9.57 -16.81 12.78
N TYR A 376 -9.68 -15.67 12.08
CA TYR A 376 -9.19 -14.38 12.57
C TYR A 376 -9.96 -13.87 13.79
N SER A 377 -11.27 -14.05 13.84
CA SER A 377 -12.08 -13.71 15.02
C SER A 377 -11.64 -14.50 16.26
N SER A 378 -11.23 -15.76 16.06
CA SER A 378 -10.70 -16.64 17.11
C SER A 378 -9.30 -16.22 17.58
N LEU A 379 -8.42 -15.79 16.66
CA LEU A 379 -7.10 -15.23 17.00
C LEU A 379 -7.21 -13.86 17.70
N MET A 380 -8.19 -13.04 17.32
CA MET A 380 -8.49 -11.74 17.93
C MET A 380 -9.04 -11.84 19.37
N ASN A 381 -9.50 -13.03 19.77
CA ASN A 381 -9.92 -13.35 21.14
C ASN A 381 -8.74 -13.70 22.07
N PHE A 382 -7.49 -13.75 21.58
CA PHE A 382 -6.34 -13.86 22.47
C PHE A 382 -6.23 -12.63 23.39
N LYS A 383 -5.97 -12.88 24.68
CA LYS A 383 -6.01 -11.87 25.74
C LYS A 383 -4.95 -10.77 25.60
N SER A 384 -3.84 -11.01 24.88
CA SER A 384 -2.77 -10.01 24.70
C SER A 384 -2.20 -10.04 23.28
N PRO A 385 -2.31 -8.94 22.49
CA PRO A 385 -1.69 -8.85 21.17
C PRO A 385 -0.16 -8.86 21.24
N THR A 386 0.41 -8.48 22.40
CA THR A 386 1.86 -8.52 22.62
C THR A 386 2.39 -9.96 22.67
N ILE A 387 1.67 -10.87 23.35
CA ILE A 387 2.04 -12.30 23.36
C ILE A 387 1.86 -12.91 21.98
N LEU A 388 0.78 -12.53 21.29
CA LEU A 388 0.53 -12.96 19.92
C LEU A 388 1.66 -12.54 18.96
N LEU A 389 2.17 -11.31 19.11
CA LEU A 389 3.32 -10.81 18.38
C LEU A 389 4.58 -11.66 18.62
N LEU A 390 4.88 -12.00 19.88
CA LEU A 390 6.04 -12.83 20.24
C LEU A 390 5.98 -14.24 19.63
N VAL A 391 4.82 -14.89 19.72
CA VAL A 391 4.61 -16.24 19.17
C VAL A 391 4.66 -16.23 17.64
N GLY A 392 4.02 -15.23 17.02
CA GLY A 392 4.05 -15.03 15.57
C GLY A 392 5.48 -14.82 15.06
N ALA A 393 6.27 -14.01 15.76
CA ALA A 393 7.67 -13.77 15.42
C ALA A 393 8.57 -15.00 15.60
N GLU A 394 8.32 -15.83 16.62
CA GLU A 394 9.07 -17.08 16.86
C GLU A 394 8.78 -18.15 15.79
N SER A 395 7.52 -18.24 15.37
CA SER A 395 7.03 -19.28 14.47
C SER A 395 7.08 -18.86 12.99
N GLY A 396 7.46 -17.61 12.69
CA GLY A 396 7.51 -17.09 11.32
C GLY A 396 6.14 -16.79 10.71
N LEU A 397 5.11 -16.65 11.53
CA LEU A 397 3.71 -16.46 11.10
C LEU A 397 3.43 -14.98 10.83
N GLN A 398 3.66 -14.57 9.59
CA GLN A 398 3.58 -13.16 9.16
C GLN A 398 2.17 -12.57 9.32
N ASP A 399 1.13 -13.35 9.04
CA ASP A 399 -0.28 -12.98 9.21
C ASP A 399 -0.57 -12.54 10.65
N ILE A 400 -0.09 -13.32 11.62
CA ILE A 400 -0.29 -13.07 13.05
C ILE A 400 0.47 -11.81 13.49
N VAL A 401 1.72 -11.67 13.06
CA VAL A 401 2.52 -10.47 13.35
C VAL A 401 1.85 -9.22 12.79
N TRP A 402 1.40 -9.28 11.54
CA TRP A 402 0.70 -8.17 10.90
C TRP A 402 -0.52 -7.75 11.70
N ILE A 403 -1.42 -8.68 12.03
CA ILE A 403 -2.62 -8.40 12.83
C ILE A 403 -2.23 -7.80 14.18
N ALA A 404 -1.25 -8.35 14.88
CA ALA A 404 -0.80 -7.82 16.18
C ALA A 404 -0.28 -6.38 16.07
N LEU A 405 0.51 -6.06 15.05
CA LEU A 405 1.07 -4.72 14.82
C LEU A 405 0.00 -3.67 14.45
N THR A 406 -1.16 -4.11 13.94
CA THR A 406 -2.25 -3.18 13.63
C THR A 406 -3.00 -2.69 14.87
N GLN A 407 -2.87 -3.37 16.01
CA GLN A 407 -3.54 -2.99 17.26
C GLN A 407 -2.79 -1.87 17.99
N SER A 408 -3.49 -0.99 18.71
CA SER A 408 -2.84 0.15 19.42
C SER A 408 -2.23 -0.20 20.77
N ASP A 409 -2.66 -1.29 21.39
CA ASP A 409 -2.20 -1.76 22.71
C ASP A 409 -1.02 -2.73 22.64
N VAL A 410 -0.50 -2.99 21.44
CA VAL A 410 0.67 -3.85 21.23
C VAL A 410 1.96 -3.18 21.74
N LYS A 411 2.66 -3.87 22.64
CA LYS A 411 3.97 -3.44 23.14
C LYS A 411 5.06 -4.06 22.28
N ILE A 412 5.46 -3.37 21.22
CA ILE A 412 6.42 -3.88 20.21
C ILE A 412 7.78 -4.23 20.84
N ASN A 413 8.22 -3.44 21.82
CA ASN A 413 9.50 -3.61 22.54
C ASN A 413 9.36 -4.46 23.82
N PHE A 414 8.27 -5.20 23.99
CA PHE A 414 8.08 -6.05 25.15
C PHE A 414 9.13 -7.17 25.19
N GLN A 415 9.70 -7.38 26.38
CA GLN A 415 10.63 -8.47 26.67
C GLN A 415 9.91 -9.51 27.52
N ASP A 416 9.99 -10.77 27.11
CA ASP A 416 9.49 -11.89 27.91
C ASP A 416 10.40 -12.18 29.13
N GLU A 417 10.13 -13.27 29.84
CA GLU A 417 10.91 -13.70 31.00
C GLU A 417 12.39 -13.99 30.69
N PHE A 418 12.73 -14.25 29.43
CA PHE A 418 14.09 -14.48 28.95
C PHE A 418 14.74 -13.20 28.36
N GLY A 419 14.06 -12.06 28.45
CA GLY A 419 14.52 -10.81 27.85
C GLY A 419 14.29 -10.75 26.33
N GLN A 420 13.59 -11.72 25.74
CA GLN A 420 13.43 -11.81 24.28
C GLN A 420 12.30 -10.91 23.79
N THR A 421 12.59 -10.16 22.73
CA THR A 421 11.63 -9.36 21.98
C THR A 421 11.18 -10.10 20.73
N ALA A 422 10.10 -9.61 20.09
CA ALA A 422 9.66 -10.12 18.80
C ALA A 422 10.75 -9.97 17.73
N LEU A 423 11.50 -8.87 17.76
CA LEU A 423 12.60 -8.62 16.82
C LEU A 423 13.76 -9.62 17.02
N LEU A 424 14.12 -9.93 18.27
CA LEU A 424 15.14 -10.95 18.58
C LEU A 424 14.75 -12.32 18.01
N ARG A 425 13.52 -12.76 18.27
CA ARG A 425 13.01 -14.05 17.79
C ARG A 425 12.95 -14.13 16.26
N ALA A 426 12.46 -13.05 15.62
CA ALA A 426 12.40 -12.97 14.17
C ALA A 426 13.79 -12.95 13.51
N ALA A 427 14.75 -12.23 14.12
CA ALA A 427 16.12 -12.16 13.65
C ALA A 427 16.84 -13.51 13.77
N ARG A 428 16.65 -14.23 14.88
CA ARG A 428 17.16 -15.59 15.07
C ARG A 428 16.57 -16.57 14.06
N GLY A 429 15.27 -16.53 13.84
CA GLY A 429 14.56 -17.42 12.91
C GLY A 429 14.78 -17.13 11.43
N GLY A 430 15.43 -16.02 11.07
CA GLY A 430 15.66 -15.67 9.67
C GLY A 430 14.43 -15.11 8.95
N TYR A 431 13.40 -14.66 9.69
CA TYR A 431 12.14 -14.22 9.10
C TYR A 431 12.19 -12.77 8.62
N LYS A 432 12.83 -12.56 7.46
CA LYS A 432 13.06 -11.24 6.86
C LYS A 432 11.80 -10.35 6.81
N THR A 433 10.66 -10.88 6.37
CA THR A 433 9.41 -10.10 6.25
C THR A 433 8.93 -9.58 7.60
N ILE A 434 9.02 -10.40 8.65
CA ILE A 434 8.63 -10.00 10.02
C ILE A 434 9.59 -8.92 10.54
N VAL A 435 10.90 -9.08 10.29
CA VAL A 435 11.89 -8.05 10.61
C VAL A 435 11.55 -6.73 9.90
N MET A 436 11.21 -6.76 8.60
CA MET A 436 10.80 -5.55 7.87
C MET A 436 9.56 -4.88 8.49
N MET A 437 8.52 -5.65 8.83
CA MET A 437 7.32 -5.12 9.49
C MET A 437 7.63 -4.45 10.84
N LEU A 438 8.51 -5.07 11.64
CA LEU A 438 8.92 -4.56 12.94
C LEU A 438 9.79 -3.30 12.81
N LEU A 439 10.74 -3.29 11.88
CA LEU A 439 11.65 -2.16 11.62
C LEU A 439 10.95 -0.96 10.96
N ALA A 440 9.78 -1.17 10.36
CA ALA A 440 8.93 -0.09 9.86
C ALA A 440 8.26 0.70 10.99
N GLN A 441 8.12 0.13 12.19
CA GLN A 441 7.50 0.83 13.31
C GLN A 441 8.45 1.91 13.85
N SER A 442 7.96 3.14 13.99
CA SER A 442 8.78 4.30 14.38
C SER A 442 9.37 4.21 15.78
N ASN A 443 8.76 3.42 16.67
CA ASN A 443 9.15 3.26 18.07
C ASN A 443 9.95 1.97 18.36
N ILE A 444 10.34 1.22 17.34
CA ILE A 444 11.12 -0.01 17.51
C ILE A 444 12.51 0.30 18.07
N ASN A 445 12.91 -0.43 19.13
CA ASN A 445 14.28 -0.40 19.62
C ASN A 445 15.04 -1.62 19.10
N VAL A 446 15.99 -1.37 18.20
CA VAL A 446 16.76 -2.42 17.50
C VAL A 446 17.88 -3.05 18.35
N ASP A 447 18.25 -2.41 19.46
CA ASP A 447 19.41 -2.79 20.29
C ASP A 447 19.02 -3.44 21.63
N LEU A 448 17.73 -3.78 21.83
CA LEU A 448 17.30 -4.49 23.04
C LEU A 448 17.99 -5.85 23.15
N LYS A 449 18.54 -6.11 24.34
CA LYS A 449 19.31 -7.30 24.65
C LYS A 449 18.46 -8.32 25.40
N ASP A 450 18.64 -9.59 25.10
CA ASP A 450 18.13 -10.66 25.96
C ASP A 450 18.93 -10.79 27.27
N ASN A 451 18.53 -11.70 28.15
CA ASN A 451 19.18 -11.90 29.45
C ASN A 451 20.66 -12.33 29.35
N ASP A 452 21.10 -12.84 28.19
CA ASP A 452 22.50 -13.20 27.91
C ASP A 452 23.24 -12.06 27.19
N ASN A 453 22.71 -10.84 27.25
CA ASN A 453 23.22 -9.64 26.58
C ASN A 453 23.26 -9.71 25.05
N ARG A 454 22.48 -10.57 24.38
CA ARG A 454 22.52 -10.72 22.91
C ARG A 454 21.48 -9.83 22.23
N THR A 455 21.89 -9.14 21.16
CA THR A 455 21.03 -8.25 20.35
C THR A 455 20.41 -8.98 19.14
N PRO A 456 19.41 -8.40 18.46
CA PRO A 456 18.90 -8.95 17.19
C PRO A 456 20.00 -9.10 16.15
N LEU A 457 20.92 -8.15 16.07
CA LEU A 457 22.06 -8.19 15.16
C LEU A 457 22.99 -9.36 15.49
N TRP A 458 23.20 -9.65 16.79
CA TRP A 458 23.98 -10.81 17.21
C TRP A 458 23.39 -12.13 16.71
N TRP A 459 22.08 -12.33 16.91
CA TRP A 459 21.39 -13.54 16.46
C TRP A 459 21.41 -13.68 14.94
N ALA A 460 21.06 -12.61 14.22
CA ALA A 460 21.07 -12.62 12.75
C ALA A 460 22.48 -12.88 12.19
N ALA A 461 23.52 -12.30 12.80
CA ALA A 461 24.89 -12.49 12.37
C ALA A 461 25.39 -13.91 12.65
N GLY A 462 25.03 -14.47 13.81
CA GLY A 462 25.41 -15.82 14.21
C GLY A 462 24.74 -16.93 13.41
N GLU A 463 23.52 -16.72 12.94
CA GLU A 463 22.80 -17.67 12.08
C GLU A 463 23.05 -17.43 10.57
N GLY A 464 23.78 -16.37 10.22
CA GLY A 464 24.16 -16.09 8.84
C GLY A 464 23.07 -15.41 7.99
N HIS A 465 22.08 -14.76 8.62
CA HIS A 465 20.95 -14.13 7.93
C HIS A 465 21.34 -12.78 7.31
N GLU A 466 22.10 -12.81 6.22
CA GLU A 466 22.68 -11.64 5.55
C GLU A 466 21.69 -10.51 5.29
N ALA A 467 20.48 -10.82 4.80
CA ALA A 467 19.47 -9.82 4.50
C ALA A 467 18.96 -9.11 5.75
N ILE A 468 18.88 -9.81 6.89
CA ILE A 468 18.45 -9.24 8.17
C ILE A 468 19.57 -8.40 8.77
N VAL A 469 20.83 -8.86 8.67
CA VAL A 469 22.01 -8.09 9.10
C VAL A 469 22.05 -6.73 8.40
N ARG A 470 21.85 -6.70 7.07
CA ARG A 470 21.78 -5.42 6.32
C ARG A 470 20.66 -4.52 6.82
N LEU A 471 19.43 -5.05 6.95
CA LEU A 471 18.28 -4.29 7.42
C LEU A 471 18.48 -3.70 8.83
N LEU A 472 19.10 -4.45 9.73
CA LEU A 472 19.40 -3.98 11.09
C LEU A 472 20.47 -2.89 11.10
N LEU A 473 21.56 -3.06 10.32
CA LEU A 473 22.61 -2.05 10.18
C LEU A 473 22.09 -0.76 9.52
N ASP A 474 21.26 -0.88 8.48
CA ASP A 474 20.61 0.27 7.83
C ASP A 474 19.69 1.05 8.80
N LYS A 475 19.17 0.37 9.83
CA LYS A 475 18.38 0.97 10.91
C LYS A 475 19.23 1.43 12.11
N GLY A 476 20.55 1.40 11.99
CA GLY A 476 21.47 1.91 13.00
C GLY A 476 21.71 0.98 14.19
N ALA A 477 21.48 -0.34 14.03
CA ALA A 477 21.81 -1.30 15.07
C ALA A 477 23.31 -1.26 15.41
N ASN A 478 23.64 -1.23 16.69
CA ASN A 478 25.02 -1.12 17.14
C ASN A 478 25.73 -2.49 16.99
N ASN A 479 26.85 -2.48 16.27
CA ASN A 479 27.69 -3.64 16.03
C ASN A 479 28.69 -3.95 17.16
N GLU A 480 28.74 -3.14 18.22
CA GLU A 480 29.59 -3.33 19.40
C GLU A 480 28.82 -3.76 20.66
N PHE A 481 27.48 -3.80 20.62
CA PHE A 481 26.65 -4.21 21.76
C PHE A 481 26.45 -5.73 21.85
N GLY A 482 26.43 -6.23 23.09
CA GLY A 482 26.39 -7.67 23.36
C GLY A 482 27.71 -8.32 22.99
N HIS A 483 27.90 -9.60 23.32
CA HIS A 483 29.03 -10.37 22.77
C HIS A 483 29.12 -10.08 21.26
N THR A 484 30.25 -9.64 20.70
CA THR A 484 30.24 -8.91 19.42
C THR A 484 29.65 -9.73 18.25
N PRO A 485 28.68 -9.20 17.45
CA PRO A 485 28.11 -9.90 16.29
C PRO A 485 29.16 -10.44 15.31
N LEU A 486 30.28 -9.72 15.13
CA LEU A 486 31.40 -10.11 14.28
C LEU A 486 32.07 -11.41 14.76
N VAL A 487 32.29 -11.52 16.08
CA VAL A 487 32.86 -12.71 16.72
C VAL A 487 31.98 -13.92 16.43
N GLN A 488 30.66 -13.78 16.58
CA GLN A 488 29.73 -14.88 16.36
C GLN A 488 29.64 -15.28 14.87
N ALA A 489 29.58 -14.31 13.95
CA ALA A 489 29.60 -14.59 12.51
C ALA A 489 30.88 -15.30 12.07
N ALA A 490 32.04 -14.89 12.60
CA ALA A 490 33.32 -15.53 12.31
C ALA A 490 33.43 -16.94 12.93
N ARG A 491 32.92 -17.12 14.15
CA ARG A 491 32.85 -18.41 14.85
C ARG A 491 32.02 -19.44 14.09
N ASN A 492 31.01 -19.00 13.34
CA ASN A 492 30.11 -19.85 12.56
C ASN A 492 30.43 -19.90 11.06
N GLY A 493 31.35 -19.08 10.57
CA GLY A 493 31.87 -19.17 9.20
C GLY A 493 31.12 -18.33 8.15
N HIS A 494 30.30 -17.37 8.59
CA HIS A 494 29.45 -16.56 7.70
C HIS A 494 30.25 -15.43 7.05
N THR A 495 31.01 -15.76 6.01
CA THR A 495 31.95 -14.84 5.34
C THR A 495 31.31 -13.53 4.86
N VAL A 496 30.13 -13.59 4.25
CA VAL A 496 29.43 -12.38 3.76
C VAL A 496 28.96 -11.49 4.92
N VAL A 497 28.47 -12.09 6.01
CA VAL A 497 28.10 -11.35 7.22
C VAL A 497 29.33 -10.69 7.87
N VAL A 498 30.45 -11.41 7.95
CA VAL A 498 31.73 -10.86 8.44
C VAL A 498 32.15 -9.64 7.62
N GLN A 499 32.09 -9.74 6.28
CA GLN A 499 32.38 -8.62 5.38
C GLN A 499 31.46 -7.42 5.69
N LEU A 500 30.15 -7.64 5.78
CA LEU A 500 29.17 -6.59 6.03
C LEU A 500 29.40 -5.87 7.36
N LEU A 501 29.68 -6.62 8.42
CA LEU A 501 29.93 -6.04 9.74
C LEU A 501 31.22 -5.19 9.74
N LEU A 502 32.29 -5.67 9.10
CA LEU A 502 33.56 -4.93 8.97
C LEU A 502 33.39 -3.66 8.12
N ASP A 503 32.65 -3.74 7.02
CA ASP A 503 32.37 -2.56 6.18
C ASP A 503 31.51 -1.51 6.90
N ASN A 504 30.78 -1.92 7.94
CA ASN A 504 30.03 -1.02 8.83
C ASN A 504 30.79 -0.69 10.13
N GLY A 505 32.11 -0.86 10.16
CA GLY A 505 32.96 -0.37 11.25
C GLY A 505 33.06 -1.27 12.48
N ALA A 506 32.66 -2.54 12.40
CA ALA A 506 32.84 -3.46 13.53
C ALA A 506 34.33 -3.62 13.89
N ASN A 507 34.65 -3.60 15.18
CA ASN A 507 36.03 -3.79 15.65
C ASN A 507 36.54 -5.21 15.33
N ILE A 508 37.51 -5.28 14.41
CA ILE A 508 38.13 -6.53 13.95
C ILE A 508 38.86 -7.31 15.04
N GLU A 509 39.33 -6.62 16.09
CA GLU A 509 40.02 -7.19 17.25
C GLU A 509 39.12 -7.36 18.48
N SER A 510 37.79 -7.31 18.29
CA SER A 510 36.83 -7.67 19.34
C SER A 510 37.13 -9.05 19.93
N LYS A 511 36.86 -9.24 21.23
CA LYS A 511 37.17 -10.48 21.94
C LYS A 511 35.92 -11.10 22.54
N ASP A 512 35.84 -12.42 22.50
CA ASP A 512 34.83 -13.18 23.25
C ASP A 512 35.20 -13.30 24.74
N GLU A 513 34.37 -14.03 25.50
CA GLU A 513 34.57 -14.26 26.94
C GLU A 513 35.87 -15.01 27.28
N TYR A 514 36.47 -15.72 26.32
CA TYR A 514 37.75 -16.41 26.47
C TYR A 514 38.91 -15.57 25.89
N GLY A 515 38.67 -14.32 25.50
CA GLY A 515 39.67 -13.45 24.90
C GLY A 515 40.00 -13.79 23.44
N GLN A 516 39.22 -14.65 22.77
CA GLN A 516 39.47 -15.05 21.38
C GLN A 516 38.95 -13.99 20.41
N THR A 517 39.77 -13.63 19.43
CA THR A 517 39.37 -12.72 18.33
C THR A 517 38.58 -13.47 17.25
N PRO A 518 37.85 -12.76 16.36
CA PRO A 518 37.22 -13.35 15.18
C PRO A 518 38.18 -14.22 14.37
N LEU A 519 39.43 -13.77 14.20
CA LEU A 519 40.48 -14.50 13.48
C LEU A 519 40.83 -15.82 14.20
N ALA A 520 41.02 -15.79 15.52
CA ALA A 520 41.34 -16.99 16.30
C ALA A 520 40.20 -18.03 16.23
N LEU A 521 38.95 -17.58 16.32
CA LEU A 521 37.77 -18.46 16.24
C LEU A 521 37.60 -19.08 14.85
N ALA A 522 37.72 -18.28 13.79
CA ALA A 522 37.68 -18.76 12.42
C ALA A 522 38.84 -19.73 12.12
N ALA A 523 40.03 -19.44 12.65
CA ALA A 523 41.21 -20.27 12.50
C ALA A 523 41.06 -21.63 13.22
N ARG A 524 40.55 -21.62 14.45
CA ARG A 524 40.21 -22.83 15.23
C ARG A 524 39.23 -23.74 14.47
N LYS A 525 38.21 -23.14 13.85
CA LYS A 525 37.17 -23.87 13.12
C LYS A 525 37.57 -24.26 11.69
N GLY A 526 38.57 -23.62 11.12
CA GLY A 526 39.07 -23.93 9.77
C GLY A 526 38.37 -23.17 8.65
N TYR A 527 37.69 -22.06 8.94
CA TYR A 527 36.96 -21.28 7.94
C TYR A 527 37.91 -20.39 7.14
N LYS A 528 38.61 -20.99 6.18
CA LYS A 528 39.64 -20.34 5.36
C LYS A 528 39.17 -19.01 4.73
N ALA A 529 37.94 -18.96 4.20
CA ALA A 529 37.42 -17.74 3.56
C ALA A 529 37.26 -16.57 4.56
N VAL A 530 36.77 -16.86 5.77
CA VAL A 530 36.69 -15.86 6.86
C VAL A 530 38.09 -15.44 7.31
N VAL A 531 39.01 -16.39 7.47
CA VAL A 531 40.40 -16.11 7.85
C VAL A 531 41.07 -15.20 6.81
N GLN A 532 40.93 -15.52 5.52
CA GLN A 532 41.46 -14.72 4.42
C GLN A 532 40.92 -13.29 4.48
N LEU A 533 39.59 -13.16 4.58
CA LEU A 533 38.93 -11.86 4.67
C LEU A 533 39.43 -11.02 5.86
N LEU A 534 39.49 -11.62 7.06
CA LEU A 534 39.96 -10.92 8.25
C LEU A 534 41.42 -10.46 8.12
N LEU A 535 42.29 -11.30 7.55
CA LEU A 535 43.70 -10.94 7.31
C LEU A 535 43.83 -9.84 6.26
N ASP A 536 43.04 -9.88 5.19
CA ASP A 536 43.03 -8.83 4.16
C ASP A 536 42.48 -7.50 4.69
N LYS A 537 41.63 -7.54 5.72
CA LYS A 537 41.16 -6.38 6.48
C LYS A 537 42.08 -5.96 7.64
N GLY A 538 43.24 -6.62 7.80
CA GLY A 538 44.28 -6.22 8.74
C GLY A 538 44.16 -6.82 10.15
N ALA A 539 43.48 -7.95 10.33
CA ALA A 539 43.43 -8.63 11.61
C ALA A 539 44.83 -9.06 12.10
N ASN A 540 45.08 -8.93 13.40
CA ASN A 540 46.35 -9.26 14.02
C ASN A 540 46.53 -10.77 14.18
N THR A 541 47.52 -11.35 13.51
CA THR A 541 47.86 -12.79 13.59
C THR A 541 48.39 -13.21 14.96
N GLU A 542 48.86 -12.25 15.76
CA GLU A 542 49.51 -12.48 17.06
C GLU A 542 48.60 -12.17 18.25
N SER A 543 47.32 -11.87 18.02
CA SER A 543 46.35 -11.64 19.10
C SER A 543 46.22 -12.90 19.96
N LYS A 544 46.50 -12.75 21.26
CA LYS A 544 46.44 -13.84 22.25
C LYS A 544 45.11 -13.84 23.01
N ASP A 545 44.58 -15.04 23.21
CA ASP A 545 43.47 -15.29 24.12
C ASP A 545 43.93 -15.36 25.59
N VAL A 546 43.00 -15.64 26.52
CA VAL A 546 43.32 -15.66 27.97
C VAL A 546 44.34 -16.73 28.36
N HIS A 547 44.59 -17.72 27.49
CA HIS A 547 45.60 -18.77 27.69
C HIS A 547 46.88 -18.50 26.90
N GLY A 548 47.03 -17.32 26.30
CA GLY A 548 48.19 -16.95 25.52
C GLY A 548 48.23 -17.58 24.12
N GLN A 549 47.14 -18.20 23.66
CA GLN A 549 47.10 -18.95 22.40
C GLN A 549 46.77 -18.02 21.23
N THR A 550 47.51 -18.17 20.13
CA THR A 550 47.32 -17.38 18.90
C THR A 550 46.42 -18.10 17.89
N PRO A 551 45.90 -17.39 16.86
CA PRO A 551 45.21 -18.02 15.73
C PRO A 551 45.98 -19.20 15.11
N LEU A 552 47.30 -19.07 14.92
CA LEU A 552 48.13 -20.14 14.38
C LEU A 552 48.21 -21.35 15.32
N TRP A 553 48.33 -21.11 16.63
CA TRP A 553 48.31 -22.17 17.64
C TRP A 553 47.00 -22.97 17.57
N TRP A 554 45.85 -22.29 17.49
CA TRP A 554 44.54 -22.94 17.38
C TRP A 554 44.37 -23.71 16.07
N ALA A 555 44.79 -23.14 14.94
CA ALA A 555 44.73 -23.81 13.63
C ALA A 555 45.61 -25.07 13.60
N ALA A 556 46.82 -25.00 14.17
CA ALA A 556 47.75 -26.12 14.26
C ALA A 556 47.20 -27.24 15.16
N ARG A 557 46.68 -26.90 16.35
CA ARG A 557 46.06 -27.87 17.26
C ARG A 557 44.85 -28.58 16.63
N MET A 558 44.03 -27.85 15.87
CA MET A 558 42.80 -28.37 15.28
C MET A 558 42.98 -29.00 13.89
N GLY A 559 44.21 -29.12 13.37
CA GLY A 559 44.45 -29.79 12.09
C GLY A 559 44.00 -28.98 10.87
N ARG A 560 43.95 -27.64 10.97
CA ARG A 560 43.41 -26.78 9.89
C ARG A 560 44.50 -26.38 8.91
N GLU A 561 45.02 -27.33 8.14
CA GLU A 561 46.19 -27.16 7.26
C GLU A 561 46.08 -25.93 6.34
N ALA A 562 44.97 -25.77 5.62
CA ALA A 562 44.80 -24.65 4.68
C ALA A 562 44.79 -23.27 5.37
N VAL A 563 44.35 -23.21 6.62
CA VAL A 563 44.39 -22.00 7.47
C VAL A 563 45.80 -21.79 8.01
N VAL A 564 46.49 -22.84 8.45
CA VAL A 564 47.89 -22.76 8.88
C VAL A 564 48.76 -22.19 7.77
N ARG A 565 48.67 -22.75 6.55
CA ARG A 565 49.40 -22.25 5.38
C ARG A 565 49.15 -20.76 5.17
N LEU A 566 47.87 -20.35 5.18
CA LEU A 566 47.49 -18.96 5.00
C LEU A 566 48.03 -18.02 6.10
N LEU A 567 47.95 -18.42 7.37
CA LEU A 567 48.48 -17.64 8.49
C LEU A 567 50.00 -17.48 8.38
N LEU A 568 50.72 -18.55 8.02
CA LEU A 568 52.17 -18.51 7.82
C LEU A 568 52.57 -17.64 6.61
N ASP A 569 51.80 -17.68 5.53
CA ASP A 569 52.03 -16.83 4.36
C ASP A 569 51.76 -15.34 4.66
N LYS A 570 50.93 -15.05 5.66
CA LYS A 570 50.70 -13.70 6.20
C LYS A 570 51.63 -13.34 7.38
N GLY A 571 52.66 -14.15 7.65
CA GLY A 571 53.73 -13.83 8.60
C GLY A 571 53.45 -14.16 10.06
N ALA A 572 52.50 -15.06 10.36
CA ALA A 572 52.24 -15.50 11.73
C ALA A 572 53.49 -16.16 12.36
N ASN A 573 53.76 -15.84 13.63
CA ASN A 573 54.94 -16.32 14.34
C ASN A 573 54.84 -17.81 14.70
N THR A 574 55.73 -18.64 14.16
CA THR A 574 55.80 -20.08 14.45
C THR A 574 56.22 -20.40 15.88
N GLU A 575 56.88 -19.45 16.56
CA GLU A 575 57.46 -19.63 17.89
C GLU A 575 56.62 -19.01 19.01
N SER A 576 55.40 -18.51 18.71
CA SER A 576 54.54 -17.96 19.76
C SER A 576 54.17 -19.04 20.78
N LYS A 577 54.47 -18.75 22.05
CA LYS A 577 54.17 -19.64 23.18
C LYS A 577 52.89 -19.22 23.89
N ASP A 578 52.10 -20.22 24.28
CA ASP A 578 51.00 -20.06 25.23
C ASP A 578 51.52 -19.95 26.69
N VAL A 579 50.62 -19.83 27.67
CA VAL A 579 51.00 -19.71 29.09
C VAL A 579 51.74 -20.93 29.65
N HIS A 580 51.65 -22.08 28.99
CA HIS A 580 52.36 -23.30 29.35
C HIS A 580 53.68 -23.48 28.58
N GLY A 581 54.03 -22.54 27.69
CA GLY A 581 55.22 -22.63 26.85
C GLY A 581 55.00 -23.44 25.56
N GLN A 582 53.77 -23.82 25.23
CA GLN A 582 53.45 -24.68 24.08
C GLN A 582 53.42 -23.87 22.78
N THR A 583 54.15 -24.34 21.77
CA THR A 583 54.20 -23.75 20.41
C THR A 583 53.14 -24.38 19.47
N PRO A 584 52.83 -23.76 18.32
CA PRO A 584 52.06 -24.39 17.26
C PRO A 584 52.60 -25.77 16.84
N LEU A 585 53.93 -25.92 16.74
CA LEU A 585 54.59 -27.19 16.39
C LEU A 585 54.36 -28.26 17.46
N TRP A 586 54.51 -27.88 18.73
CA TRP A 586 54.20 -28.75 19.86
C TRP A 586 52.77 -29.28 19.79
N CYS A 587 51.81 -28.41 19.47
CA CYS A 587 50.40 -28.81 19.31
C CYS A 587 50.16 -29.73 18.11
N ALA A 588 50.72 -29.41 16.94
CA ALA A 588 50.56 -30.22 15.74
C ALA A 588 51.17 -31.62 15.91
N ALA A 589 52.34 -31.71 16.54
CA ALA A 589 53.01 -32.97 16.80
C ALA A 589 52.27 -33.83 17.84
N ARG A 590 51.76 -33.23 18.92
CA ARG A 590 50.91 -33.92 19.91
C ARG A 590 49.65 -34.49 19.28
N MET A 591 49.04 -33.76 18.35
CA MET A 591 47.77 -34.13 17.73
C MET A 591 47.92 -35.00 16.47
N GLY A 592 49.16 -35.21 15.97
CA GLY A 592 49.43 -36.08 14.84
C GLY A 592 49.25 -35.46 13.46
N HIS A 593 49.24 -34.13 13.35
CA HIS A 593 48.97 -33.42 12.09
C HIS A 593 50.23 -33.28 11.23
N GLU A 594 50.64 -34.36 10.57
CA GLU A 594 51.88 -34.45 9.77
C GLU A 594 52.05 -33.29 8.78
N ALA A 595 51.06 -33.01 7.94
CA ALA A 595 51.16 -31.94 6.94
C ALA A 595 51.37 -30.55 7.58
N ILE A 596 50.83 -30.32 8.78
CA ILE A 596 51.03 -29.07 9.53
C ILE A 596 52.41 -29.02 10.16
N VAL A 597 52.90 -30.15 10.70
CA VAL A 597 54.28 -30.25 11.19
C VAL A 597 55.24 -29.93 10.06
N GLN A 598 55.05 -30.53 8.89
CA GLN A 598 55.85 -30.26 7.68
C GLN A 598 55.84 -28.76 7.34
N LEU A 599 54.65 -28.14 7.24
CA LEU A 599 54.51 -26.72 6.94
C LEU A 599 55.21 -25.80 7.97
N LEU A 600 55.10 -26.11 9.25
CA LEU A 600 55.74 -25.32 10.32
C LEU A 600 57.27 -25.42 10.25
N LEU A 601 57.80 -26.63 10.00
CA LEU A 601 59.25 -26.84 9.85
C LEU A 601 59.81 -26.14 8.61
N ASP A 602 59.09 -26.18 7.48
CA ASP A 602 59.49 -25.46 6.26
C ASP A 602 59.49 -23.95 6.44
N LYS A 603 58.71 -23.43 7.39
CA LYS A 603 58.70 -22.00 7.79
C LYS A 603 59.64 -21.70 8.97
N GLY A 604 60.51 -22.63 9.35
CA GLY A 604 61.58 -22.41 10.32
C GLY A 604 61.21 -22.63 11.79
N ALA A 605 60.13 -23.36 12.08
CA ALA A 605 59.76 -23.68 13.46
C ALA A 605 60.85 -24.51 14.16
N ASN A 606 61.15 -24.19 15.42
CA ASN A 606 62.18 -24.87 16.19
C ASN A 606 61.73 -26.29 16.61
N ILE A 607 62.44 -27.31 16.11
CA ILE A 607 62.19 -28.73 16.42
C ILE A 607 62.39 -29.04 17.92
N GLU A 608 63.21 -28.26 18.63
CA GLU A 608 63.57 -28.46 20.03
C GLU A 608 62.79 -27.52 20.99
N SER A 609 61.62 -27.03 20.60
CA SER A 609 60.85 -26.11 21.45
C SER A 609 60.44 -26.77 22.78
N GLU A 610 60.97 -26.28 23.91
CA GLU A 610 60.60 -26.72 25.26
C GLU A 610 59.40 -25.95 25.84
N ASP A 611 58.54 -26.68 26.57
CA ASP A 611 57.46 -26.13 27.40
C ASP A 611 57.94 -25.83 28.84
N ASN A 612 57.12 -25.11 29.61
CA ASN A 612 57.52 -24.62 30.95
C ASN A 612 57.71 -25.75 31.99
N ASN A 613 57.32 -26.99 31.68
CA ASN A 613 57.38 -28.12 32.60
C ASN A 613 58.69 -28.94 32.51
N ARG A 614 59.63 -28.61 31.61
CA ARG A 614 60.97 -29.23 31.46
C ARG A 614 61.00 -30.78 31.49
N PHE A 615 59.89 -31.44 31.17
CA PHE A 615 59.90 -32.87 30.81
C PHE A 615 60.45 -33.00 29.38
N PRO A 616 60.85 -34.19 28.88
CA PRO A 616 61.18 -34.34 27.46
C PRO A 616 59.87 -34.17 26.67
N SER A 617 59.50 -32.91 26.41
CA SER A 617 58.29 -32.42 25.75
C SER A 617 58.62 -31.89 24.35
N MET A 618 59.72 -32.39 23.77
CA MET A 618 60.05 -32.20 22.37
C MET A 618 58.87 -32.65 21.50
N PRO A 619 58.54 -31.93 20.41
CA PRO A 619 57.59 -32.38 19.40
C PRO A 619 57.74 -33.87 19.04
N LEU A 620 58.97 -34.38 18.98
CA LEU A 620 59.28 -35.80 18.71
C LEU A 620 58.84 -36.75 19.83
N SER A 621 59.06 -36.41 21.10
CA SER A 621 58.67 -37.27 22.23
C SER A 621 57.15 -37.32 22.39
N LEU A 622 56.46 -36.22 22.08
CA LEU A 622 55.00 -36.17 22.04
C LEU A 622 54.44 -37.04 20.93
N ALA A 623 54.96 -36.89 19.70
CA ALA A 623 54.55 -37.72 18.57
C ALA A 623 54.77 -39.22 18.88
N ASN A 624 55.88 -39.59 19.54
CA ASN A 624 56.13 -40.95 20.02
C ASN A 624 55.14 -41.39 21.11
N LYS A 625 54.91 -40.56 22.13
CA LYS A 625 54.00 -40.86 23.25
C LYS A 625 52.56 -41.10 22.78
N TYR A 626 52.12 -40.36 21.77
CA TYR A 626 50.76 -40.47 21.22
C TYR A 626 50.68 -41.38 19.99
N GLY A 627 51.79 -42.00 19.55
CA GLY A 627 51.80 -43.04 18.52
C GLY A 627 51.74 -42.54 17.07
N HIS A 628 52.06 -41.27 16.82
CA HIS A 628 51.98 -40.64 15.49
C HIS A 628 53.23 -40.95 14.65
N ARG A 629 53.28 -42.16 14.08
CA ARG A 629 54.46 -42.70 13.38
C ARG A 629 54.98 -41.81 12.26
N ASP A 630 54.10 -41.23 11.45
CA ASP A 630 54.49 -40.42 10.30
C ASP A 630 55.12 -39.09 10.75
N VAL A 631 54.56 -38.47 11.80
CA VAL A 631 55.13 -37.28 12.45
C VAL A 631 56.48 -37.59 13.09
N VAL A 632 56.66 -38.76 13.71
CA VAL A 632 57.93 -39.21 14.29
C VAL A 632 59.00 -39.34 13.21
N GLN A 633 58.69 -40.04 12.11
CA GLN A 633 59.61 -40.20 10.98
C GLN A 633 59.99 -38.84 10.40
N LEU A 634 59.01 -37.94 10.26
CA LEU A 634 59.23 -36.61 9.73
C LEU A 634 60.17 -35.78 10.62
N LEU A 635 59.93 -35.73 11.92
CA LEU A 635 60.76 -34.99 12.87
C LEU A 635 62.18 -35.58 12.96
N GLN A 636 62.32 -36.91 12.94
CA GLN A 636 63.63 -37.58 12.91
C GLN A 636 64.44 -37.25 11.65
N SER A 637 63.78 -37.23 10.48
CA SER A 637 64.44 -36.91 9.21
C SER A 637 65.01 -35.48 9.19
N ARG A 638 64.33 -34.53 9.84
CA ARG A 638 64.75 -33.12 9.88
C ARG A 638 65.80 -32.84 10.96
N GLN A 639 65.80 -33.58 12.08
CA GLN A 639 66.87 -33.51 13.08
C GLN A 639 68.23 -33.98 12.54
N GLY A 640 68.24 -35.00 11.67
CA GLY A 640 69.47 -35.51 11.05
C GLY A 640 70.14 -34.58 10.03
N HIS A 641 69.48 -33.48 9.63
CA HIS A 641 70.00 -32.50 8.65
C HIS A 641 70.50 -31.19 9.29
N GLN A 642 70.38 -31.01 10.62
CA GLN A 642 70.84 -29.81 11.35
C GLN A 642 72.19 -29.99 12.09
N HIS A 643 72.81 -31.16 11.97
CA HIS A 643 74.19 -31.46 12.38
C HIS A 643 75.03 -31.76 11.14
#